data_AF-A0A9W6AD42-F1
#
_entry.id   AF-A0A9W6AD42-F1
#
_cell.length_a   1.000
_cell.length_b   1.000
_cell.length_c   1.000
_cell.angle_alpha   90.00
_cell.angle_beta   90.00
_cell.angle_gamma   90.00
#
_symmetry.space_group_name_H-M   'P 1'
#
loop_
_entity.id
_entity.type
_entity.pdbx_description
1 polymer ?
#
loop_
_entity_poly.entity_id
_entity_poly.type
_entity_poly.pdbx_seq_one_letter_code
_entity_poly.pdbx_strand_id
1 'polypeptide(L)'
;MHELLLFASVPAHQHHELLQQLAGLTAMQPRHRLERRLVFKAYRKPGLTTTRVGASQDLQGVELQRLNKMLNGGMFYTQVVGPVANADFGGNPSSSGDPDVSMSGLEEKPSSSSSSYSYEDQPWKLEFRDIPEAGTRSAVTARLMASATLPKGDITAPMNAWGYSFVTEYVVEGDVFVLNDIVIFLHRVLLYPTGTQESHGPRRQLPAYQELSPLERTGSYVLQAAITVQDGGNQEMMRTASQHLFGLREQLKSAVRLEMADRLSLDTRAKLQYLRMAGGGGVKRTASPTRAISPPPLKRKVESTITKKAVSSFFTPASQKKPEQITWRIVNNSAVIGKYTSELGHKNSTEKPRIAAFDLDSTLVSTVSGNTFPRNGSDWKWWHDTVPGKLKELNDNGYYVVVVTNQKKISLKKDLKKGQSDSKSLVNFKERASAVMKQLDIPLSVYAATEDDEYRKPRTGLWKEMLDDYDFDVSGVNLAESVFVGDAAGRPNDHSMVDRGFALNVKVPFKTPEEFFLNADPEPLVEPFDPTKYLQAEPTDDVAPPFSRQSPLELVIFCGSPGAGKSSFYWEYLEPLKYERVNQDLLKTRPKCIKVAKEHLAAGRSVVVDNTNADAETRSHWVEVAKEFNVPIRCVYFTASPALCRHNNAVRAANQTLNPESRTLLPGIAFGDFLRRFKEPTMEEGFQDIIRVEFRFRGDETAKRLWGQYWV
;
A
#
# COMPACT_ATOMS: atom_id res chain seq x y z
N MET A 1 11.52 11.44 22.98
CA MET A 1 10.24 12.15 23.20
C MET A 1 9.37 11.97 21.97
N HIS A 2 8.06 11.93 22.12
CA HIS A 2 7.11 11.91 21.01
C HIS A 2 6.39 13.25 20.95
N GLU A 3 6.30 13.82 19.76
CA GLU A 3 5.62 15.09 19.50
C GLU A 3 4.32 14.79 18.75
N LEU A 4 3.19 15.24 19.31
CA LEU A 4 1.86 15.17 18.69
C LEU A 4 1.47 16.57 18.21
N LEU A 5 0.94 16.66 16.99
CA LEU A 5 0.83 17.91 16.23
C LEU A 5 -0.50 18.04 15.50
N LEU A 6 -0.99 19.27 15.44
CA LEU A 6 -2.00 19.75 14.50
C LEU A 6 -1.56 21.09 13.90
N PHE A 7 -1.99 21.36 12.68
CA PHE A 7 -1.59 22.53 11.89
C PHE A 7 -2.81 23.22 11.28
N ALA A 8 -2.70 24.52 11.05
CA ALA A 8 -3.61 25.25 10.19
C ALA A 8 -2.89 26.37 9.43
N SER A 9 -3.38 26.68 8.23
CA SER A 9 -2.95 27.86 7.47
C SER A 9 -3.80 29.06 7.87
N VAL A 10 -3.15 30.17 8.18
CA VAL A 10 -3.78 31.41 8.64
C VAL A 10 -3.45 32.53 7.65
N PRO A 11 -4.43 33.02 6.88
CA PRO A 11 -4.23 34.17 6.00
C PRO A 11 -3.75 35.40 6.76
N ALA A 12 -2.90 36.23 6.14
CA ALA A 12 -2.30 37.40 6.77
C ALA A 12 -3.32 38.37 7.40
N HIS A 13 -4.51 38.52 6.79
CA HIS A 13 -5.56 39.41 7.29
C HIS A 13 -6.26 38.89 8.56
N GLN A 14 -6.24 37.58 8.82
CA GLN A 14 -6.84 36.95 10.01
C GLN A 14 -5.85 36.88 11.18
N HIS A 15 -4.57 37.16 10.94
CA HIS A 15 -3.49 37.02 11.91
C HIS A 15 -3.77 37.79 13.22
N HIS A 16 -4.15 39.06 13.11
CA HIS A 16 -4.37 39.91 14.29
C HIS A 16 -5.59 39.48 15.10
N GLU A 17 -6.69 39.12 14.42
CA GLU A 17 -7.90 38.62 15.08
C GLU A 17 -7.63 37.30 15.80
N LEU A 18 -6.93 36.37 15.14
CA LEU A 18 -6.59 35.08 15.73
C LEU A 18 -5.63 35.24 16.93
N LEU A 19 -4.68 36.18 16.88
CA LEU A 19 -3.81 36.51 18.02
C LEU A 19 -4.63 36.94 19.25
N GLN A 20 -5.64 37.80 19.06
CA GLN A 20 -6.51 38.23 20.15
C GLN A 20 -7.35 37.07 20.70
N GLN A 21 -7.90 36.23 19.81
CA GLN A 21 -8.67 35.04 20.20
C GLN A 21 -7.81 34.04 20.98
N LEU A 22 -6.57 33.79 20.54
CA LEU A 22 -5.62 32.93 21.24
C LEU A 22 -5.21 33.53 22.59
N ALA A 23 -5.01 34.85 22.67
CA ALA A 23 -4.72 35.51 23.94
C ALA A 23 -5.88 35.38 24.94
N GLY A 24 -7.13 35.51 24.46
CA GLY A 24 -8.33 35.28 25.27
C GLY A 24 -8.47 33.82 25.71
N LEU A 25 -8.24 32.87 24.79
CA LEU A 25 -8.35 31.44 25.07
C LEU A 25 -7.29 30.94 26.07
N THR A 26 -6.05 31.42 25.93
CA THR A 26 -4.92 30.99 26.76
C THR A 26 -4.71 31.84 28.01
N ALA A 27 -5.46 32.94 28.15
CA ALA A 27 -5.26 33.96 29.17
C ALA A 27 -3.79 34.45 29.23
N MET A 28 -3.13 34.51 28.08
CA MET A 28 -1.70 34.79 27.96
C MET A 28 -1.46 35.79 26.81
N GLN A 29 -0.63 36.81 27.08
CA GLN A 29 -0.18 37.71 26.02
C GLN A 29 0.77 36.98 25.07
N PRO A 30 0.71 37.24 23.75
CA PRO A 30 1.59 36.62 22.77
C PRO A 30 3.05 36.88 23.12
N ARG A 31 3.84 35.81 23.20
CA ARG A 31 5.30 35.93 23.35
C ARG A 31 5.95 35.84 21.99
N HIS A 32 6.32 36.99 21.46
CA HIS A 32 7.00 37.11 20.19
C HIS A 32 8.37 36.41 20.23
N ARG A 33 8.67 35.66 19.16
CA ARG A 33 9.87 34.84 19.06
C ARG A 33 10.43 34.86 17.64
N LEU A 34 11.74 35.13 17.55
CA LEU A 34 12.52 34.96 16.34
C LEU A 34 13.52 33.83 16.54
N GLU A 35 13.55 32.90 15.58
CA GLU A 35 14.47 31.78 15.57
C GLU A 35 15.27 31.75 14.27
N ARG A 36 16.59 31.74 14.39
CA ARG A 36 17.47 31.40 13.28
C ARG A 36 17.57 29.89 13.16
N ARG A 37 17.34 29.36 11.96
CA ARG A 37 17.42 27.91 11.68
C ARG A 37 18.44 27.62 10.60
N LEU A 38 19.44 26.83 10.95
CA LEU A 38 20.47 26.31 10.06
C LEU A 38 20.13 24.88 9.68
N VAL A 39 20.23 24.54 8.39
CA VAL A 39 19.96 23.21 7.88
C VAL A 39 21.24 22.54 7.44
N PHE A 40 21.48 21.35 7.96
CA PHE A 40 22.63 20.51 7.62
C PHE A 40 22.18 19.20 6.99
N LYS A 41 23.02 18.62 6.12
CA LYS A 41 22.80 17.33 5.49
C LYS A 41 23.91 16.35 5.85
N ALA A 42 23.53 15.15 6.27
CA ALA A 42 24.50 14.07 6.50
C ALA A 42 25.22 13.66 5.20
N TYR A 43 26.53 13.47 5.26
CA TYR A 43 27.36 12.93 4.18
C TYR A 43 28.35 11.90 4.72
N ARG A 44 28.71 10.92 3.88
CA ARG A 44 29.73 9.93 4.23
C ARG A 44 31.10 10.52 3.94
N LYS A 45 31.93 10.70 4.97
CA LYS A 45 33.35 11.02 4.78
C LYS A 45 34.07 9.84 4.12
N PRO A 46 34.76 10.03 2.98
CA PRO A 46 35.59 8.98 2.38
C PRO A 46 36.63 8.49 3.40
N GLY A 47 36.75 7.17 3.57
CA GLY A 47 37.76 6.55 4.45
C GLY A 47 37.33 6.27 5.90
N LEU A 48 36.16 6.72 6.35
CA LEU A 48 35.66 6.39 7.69
C LEU A 48 34.76 5.13 7.65
N THR A 49 35.34 3.97 7.90
CA THR A 49 34.59 2.72 8.09
C THR A 49 33.79 2.83 9.38
N THR A 50 32.46 2.76 9.32
CA THR A 50 31.64 2.69 10.53
C THR A 50 31.92 1.35 11.21
N THR A 51 32.74 1.37 12.26
CA THR A 51 32.86 0.22 13.17
C THR A 51 31.47 -0.07 13.70
N ARG A 52 30.94 -1.27 13.42
CA ARG A 52 29.79 -1.80 14.17
C ARG A 52 30.21 -1.79 15.63
N VAL A 53 29.61 -0.90 16.42
CA VAL A 53 29.74 -0.94 17.87
C VAL A 53 29.07 -2.23 18.33
N GLY A 54 29.88 -3.28 18.49
CA GLY A 54 29.49 -4.54 19.09
C GLY A 54 29.41 -4.39 20.60
N ALA A 55 28.41 -3.64 21.07
CA ALA A 55 28.07 -3.60 22.48
C ALA A 55 26.61 -4.05 22.62
N SER A 56 26.43 -5.15 23.35
CA SER A 56 25.21 -5.74 23.91
C SER A 56 23.88 -5.19 23.36
N GLN A 57 23.28 -5.91 22.42
CA GLN A 57 21.98 -5.58 21.82
C GLN A 57 20.83 -5.47 22.85
N ASP A 58 21.05 -5.93 24.08
CA ASP A 58 20.03 -6.03 25.14
C ASP A 58 19.93 -4.83 26.10
N LEU A 59 20.81 -3.82 26.01
CA LEU A 59 20.81 -2.69 26.98
C LEU A 59 20.36 -1.33 26.42
N GLN A 60 20.25 -1.17 25.09
CA GLN A 60 19.77 0.08 24.48
C GLN A 60 18.37 -0.09 23.90
N GLY A 61 17.43 0.75 24.33
CA GLY A 61 16.05 0.74 23.82
C GLY A 61 16.00 0.86 22.29
N VAL A 62 15.04 0.17 21.68
CA VAL A 62 14.84 0.06 20.22
C VAL A 62 14.83 1.45 19.53
N GLU A 63 14.30 2.47 20.20
CA GLU A 63 14.25 3.85 19.70
C GLU A 63 15.63 4.53 19.63
N LEU A 64 16.51 4.29 20.61
CA LEU A 64 17.88 4.83 20.63
C LEU A 64 18.75 4.18 19.55
N GLN A 65 18.57 2.88 19.31
CA GLN A 65 19.22 2.17 18.22
C GLN A 65 18.75 2.69 16.85
N ARG A 66 17.44 2.95 16.72
CA ARG A 66 16.85 3.57 15.51
C ARG A 66 17.40 4.98 15.30
N LEU A 67 17.44 5.83 16.34
CA LEU A 67 17.99 7.18 16.28
C LEU A 67 19.47 7.17 15.86
N ASN A 68 20.29 6.32 16.47
CA ASN A 68 21.71 6.17 16.11
C ASN A 68 21.92 5.72 14.66
N LYS A 69 21.09 4.77 14.19
CA LYS A 69 21.11 4.33 12.79
C LYS A 69 20.71 5.45 11.83
N MET A 70 19.79 6.32 12.24
CA MET A 70 19.27 7.41 11.42
C MET A 70 20.22 8.61 11.36
N LEU A 71 20.78 9.05 12.48
CA LEU A 71 21.78 10.12 12.52
C LEU A 71 23.03 9.76 11.70
N ASN A 72 23.45 8.50 11.73
CA ASN A 72 24.56 8.00 10.91
C ASN A 72 24.15 7.61 9.47
N GLY A 73 22.85 7.71 9.14
CA GLY A 73 22.31 7.45 7.81
C GLY A 73 22.45 8.69 6.93
N GLY A 74 23.18 8.59 5.81
CA GLY A 74 23.47 9.72 4.89
C GLY A 74 22.26 10.31 4.12
N MET A 75 21.04 10.21 4.65
CA MET A 75 19.80 10.62 3.99
C MET A 75 19.00 11.69 4.75
N PHE A 76 19.37 12.06 5.99
CA PHE A 76 18.59 13.00 6.80
C PHE A 76 19.18 14.42 6.76
N TYR A 77 18.29 15.41 6.73
CA TYR A 77 18.59 16.79 7.08
C TYR A 77 18.33 16.99 8.57
N THR A 78 19.21 17.72 9.24
CA THR A 78 19.07 18.07 10.65
C THR A 78 19.06 19.58 10.79
N GLN A 79 18.26 20.07 11.74
CA GLN A 79 18.12 21.50 11.99
C GLN A 79 18.88 21.87 13.25
N VAL A 80 19.58 22.99 13.17
CA VAL A 80 20.16 23.65 14.33
C VAL A 80 19.45 24.98 14.51
N VAL A 81 18.86 25.17 15.67
CA VAL A 81 17.98 26.29 16.00
C VAL A 81 18.64 27.16 17.05
N GLY A 82 18.65 28.47 16.84
CA GLY A 82 19.17 29.46 17.77
C GLY A 82 18.18 30.62 17.93
N PRO A 83 17.87 31.07 19.15
CA PRO A 83 17.06 32.27 19.35
C PRO A 83 17.84 33.50 18.87
N VAL A 84 17.13 34.46 18.28
CA VAL A 84 17.66 35.78 17.92
C VAL A 84 16.65 36.85 18.35
N ALA A 85 17.11 38.09 18.55
CA ALA A 85 16.29 39.24 18.87
C ALA A 85 16.19 40.20 17.67
N ASN A 86 15.20 41.08 17.66
CA ASN A 86 15.10 42.12 16.63
C ASN A 86 16.36 43.01 16.55
N ALA A 87 16.99 43.29 17.71
CA ALA A 87 18.23 44.07 17.78
C ALA A 87 19.45 43.39 17.13
N ASP A 88 19.39 42.08 16.89
CA ASP A 88 20.46 41.32 16.24
C ASP A 88 20.50 41.56 14.72
N PHE A 89 19.39 42.01 14.13
CA PHE A 89 19.29 42.31 12.69
C PHE A 89 19.76 43.75 12.43
N GLY A 90 20.79 43.92 11.61
CA GLY A 90 21.48 45.20 11.47
C GLY A 90 20.61 46.31 10.88
N GLY A 91 20.30 47.35 11.67
CA GLY A 91 19.62 48.57 11.21
C GLY A 91 19.32 49.49 12.38
N ASN A 92 19.73 50.76 12.30
CA ASN A 92 19.33 51.76 13.29
C ASN A 92 17.79 51.83 13.35
N PRO A 93 17.16 51.96 14.53
CA PRO A 93 15.73 52.22 14.62
C PRO A 93 15.48 53.65 14.10
N SER A 94 15.16 53.78 12.82
CA SER A 94 14.63 55.04 12.29
C SER A 94 13.21 55.18 12.81
N SER A 95 13.09 56.02 13.84
CA SER A 95 11.87 56.64 14.34
C SER A 95 10.99 57.14 13.20
N SER A 96 9.80 56.56 13.04
CA SER A 96 8.66 57.23 12.43
C SER A 96 7.45 57.03 13.34
N GLY A 97 7.37 57.87 14.37
CA GLY A 97 6.21 58.02 15.23
C GLY A 97 6.22 59.44 15.76
N ASP A 98 5.26 60.24 15.30
CA ASP A 98 4.96 61.57 15.83
C ASP A 98 4.67 61.52 17.35
N PRO A 99 4.87 62.63 18.08
CA PRO A 99 4.84 62.65 19.53
C PRO A 99 3.39 62.75 20.02
N ASP A 100 2.96 61.88 20.94
CA ASP A 100 2.05 62.32 21.99
C ASP A 100 1.96 61.36 23.20
N VAL A 101 2.12 62.01 24.36
CA VAL A 101 1.79 61.62 25.75
C VAL A 101 2.60 60.50 26.43
N SER A 102 3.61 60.94 27.19
CA SER A 102 4.23 60.22 28.30
C SER A 102 3.49 60.47 29.62
N MET A 103 3.29 59.41 30.42
CA MET A 103 3.12 59.50 31.89
C MET A 103 3.96 58.40 32.58
N SER A 104 4.97 58.87 33.34
CA SER A 104 5.70 58.31 34.50
C SER A 104 5.48 56.83 34.90
N GLY A 105 6.48 56.04 35.30
CA GLY A 105 7.88 56.28 35.66
C GLY A 105 8.36 55.18 36.61
N LEU A 106 9.52 54.59 36.34
CA LEU A 106 10.58 54.29 37.32
C LEU A 106 11.82 53.80 36.54
N GLU A 107 12.96 54.39 36.84
CA GLU A 107 14.24 54.16 36.19
C GLU A 107 14.84 52.80 36.57
N GLU A 108 15.19 51.99 35.57
CA GLU A 108 16.43 51.22 35.58
C GLU A 108 17.12 51.46 34.23
N LYS A 109 18.33 52.03 34.27
CA LYS A 109 19.20 52.21 33.09
C LYS A 109 19.57 50.84 32.49
N PRO A 110 19.41 50.62 31.17
CA PRO A 110 20.26 49.68 30.46
C PRO A 110 21.36 50.46 29.73
N SER A 111 22.59 50.09 30.07
CA SER A 111 23.82 50.44 29.38
C SER A 111 23.67 50.39 27.86
N SER A 112 24.10 51.46 27.20
CA SER A 112 24.36 51.54 25.77
C SER A 112 25.44 50.51 25.36
N SER A 113 25.03 49.30 25.04
CA SER A 113 25.76 48.43 24.13
C SER A 113 24.84 48.18 22.95
N SER A 114 25.10 48.85 21.83
CA SER A 114 24.60 48.39 20.54
C SER A 114 25.17 46.99 20.33
N SER A 115 24.45 45.96 20.78
CA SER A 115 24.87 44.58 20.63
C SER A 115 24.68 44.22 19.17
N SER A 116 25.65 44.60 18.35
CA SER A 116 25.79 44.04 17.02
C SER A 116 25.84 42.52 17.18
N TYR A 117 24.97 41.81 16.48
CA TYR A 117 24.91 40.37 16.50
C TYR A 117 26.30 39.71 16.47
N SER A 118 26.62 38.94 17.51
CA SER A 118 27.85 38.16 17.60
C SER A 118 27.53 36.70 17.29
N TYR A 119 27.99 36.23 16.13
CA TYR A 119 27.85 34.82 15.76
C TYR A 119 28.51 33.90 16.79
N GLU A 120 29.63 34.32 17.40
CA GLU A 120 30.40 33.52 18.36
C GLU A 120 29.67 33.30 19.70
N ASP A 121 28.74 34.19 20.06
CA ASP A 121 27.97 34.08 21.30
C ASP A 121 26.61 33.40 21.11
N GLN A 122 26.23 33.07 19.86
CA GLN A 122 24.94 32.49 19.52
C GLN A 122 24.75 31.13 20.19
N PRO A 123 23.73 30.94 21.06
CA PRO A 123 23.36 29.63 21.56
C PRO A 123 22.65 28.80 20.48
N TRP A 124 22.96 27.52 20.44
CA TRP A 124 22.44 26.58 19.45
C TRP A 124 21.84 25.33 20.09
N LYS A 125 20.77 24.82 19.49
CA LYS A 125 20.13 23.56 19.83
C LYS A 125 19.98 22.71 18.58
N LEU A 126 20.49 21.49 18.62
CA LEU A 126 20.26 20.48 17.59
C LEU A 126 18.86 19.91 17.77
N GLU A 127 18.04 19.98 16.72
CA GLU A 127 16.72 19.37 16.70
C GLU A 127 16.65 18.27 15.64
N PHE A 128 16.38 17.06 16.10
CA PHE A 128 16.10 15.92 15.26
C PHE A 128 14.61 15.58 15.34
N ARG A 129 13.99 15.48 14.16
CA ARG A 129 12.59 15.11 14.00
C ARG A 129 12.53 13.96 13.00
N ASP A 130 12.03 12.82 13.44
CA ASP A 130 11.72 11.71 12.55
C ASP A 130 10.46 12.06 11.75
N ILE A 131 10.25 11.28 10.70
CA ILE A 131 9.05 11.28 9.91
C ILE A 131 7.90 10.88 10.83
N PRO A 132 6.74 11.53 10.69
CA PRO A 132 5.56 11.12 11.43
C PRO A 132 5.26 9.63 11.29
N GLU A 133 4.65 9.05 12.31
CA GLU A 133 4.35 7.63 12.41
C GLU A 133 3.39 7.16 11.30
N ALA A 134 3.52 5.90 10.91
CA ALA A 134 2.68 5.28 9.89
C ALA A 134 1.43 4.68 10.54
N GLY A 135 0.35 5.45 10.68
CA GLY A 135 -0.90 4.94 11.26
C GLY A 135 -2.13 5.54 10.61
N THR A 136 -3.02 4.70 10.10
CA THR A 136 -4.35 5.06 9.55
C THR A 136 -5.42 5.28 10.63
N ARG A 137 -5.04 5.27 11.94
CA ARG A 137 -5.97 5.36 13.08
C ARG A 137 -5.70 6.51 14.05
N SER A 138 -4.62 7.28 13.90
CA SER A 138 -4.36 8.46 14.73
C SER A 138 -4.94 9.69 14.04
N ALA A 139 -5.77 10.47 14.73
CA ALA A 139 -6.34 11.70 14.18
C ALA A 139 -5.52 12.98 14.54
N VAL A 140 -4.30 12.78 15.08
CA VAL A 140 -3.25 13.80 15.25
C VAL A 140 -1.93 13.28 14.68
N THR A 141 -1.07 14.18 14.20
CA THR A 141 0.22 13.83 13.62
C THR A 141 1.22 13.53 14.75
N ALA A 142 1.65 12.28 14.93
CA ALA A 142 2.65 11.89 15.94
C ALA A 142 4.02 11.61 15.28
N ARG A 143 5.12 12.05 15.90
CA ARG A 143 6.49 11.74 15.44
C ARG A 143 7.50 11.64 16.58
N LEU A 144 8.56 10.87 16.37
CA LEU A 144 9.71 10.83 17.29
C LEU A 144 10.53 12.13 17.15
N MET A 145 10.86 12.73 18.29
CA MET A 145 11.70 13.93 18.40
C MET A 145 12.83 13.71 19.41
N ALA A 146 14.00 14.25 19.08
CA ALA A 146 15.12 14.39 19.99
C ALA A 146 15.73 15.78 19.86
N SER A 147 16.30 16.29 20.95
CA SER A 147 17.02 17.55 20.92
C SER A 147 18.19 17.58 21.87
N ALA A 148 19.26 18.27 21.49
CA ALA A 148 20.47 18.42 22.29
C ALA A 148 21.02 19.85 22.20
N THR A 149 21.52 20.39 23.31
CA THR A 149 22.20 21.69 23.32
C THR A 149 23.58 21.57 22.67
N LEU A 150 23.95 22.54 21.84
CA LEU A 150 25.26 22.62 21.22
C LEU A 150 26.09 23.77 21.83
N PRO A 151 27.43 23.75 21.65
CA PRO A 151 28.27 24.89 22.00
C PRO A 151 27.80 26.18 21.32
N LYS A 152 28.06 27.31 21.98
CA LYS A 152 27.85 28.63 21.37
C LYS A 152 28.84 28.83 20.22
N GLY A 153 28.47 29.67 19.26
CA GLY A 153 29.39 30.11 18.22
C GLY A 153 29.40 29.24 16.96
N ASP A 154 30.59 29.04 16.37
CA ASP A 154 30.73 28.32 15.12
C ASP A 154 30.51 26.81 15.24
N ILE A 155 29.29 26.39 14.93
CA ILE A 155 28.89 24.98 14.88
C ILE A 155 29.27 24.27 13.57
N THR A 156 29.83 24.97 12.58
CA THR A 156 30.14 24.38 11.27
C THR A 156 31.24 23.33 11.40
N ALA A 157 32.27 23.60 12.19
CA ALA A 157 33.36 22.68 12.48
C ALA A 157 32.89 21.39 13.18
N PRO A 158 32.16 21.44 14.33
CA PRO A 158 31.65 20.23 14.97
C PRO A 158 30.63 19.47 14.11
N MET A 159 29.74 20.15 13.39
CA MET A 159 28.80 19.49 12.48
C MET A 159 29.53 18.79 11.32
N ASN A 160 30.52 19.43 10.71
CA ASN A 160 31.38 18.79 9.71
C ASN A 160 32.15 17.62 10.32
N ALA A 161 32.66 17.73 11.55
CA ALA A 161 33.33 16.63 12.25
C ALA A 161 32.41 15.40 12.36
N TRP A 162 31.14 15.62 12.72
CA TRP A 162 30.08 14.62 12.78
C TRP A 162 29.55 14.14 11.42
N GLY A 163 30.09 14.65 10.30
CA GLY A 163 29.72 14.21 8.96
C GLY A 163 28.47 14.91 8.41
N TYR A 164 28.22 16.15 8.81
CA TYR A 164 27.13 16.97 8.31
C TYR A 164 27.66 18.21 7.60
N SER A 165 27.17 18.49 6.40
CA SER A 165 27.51 19.69 5.63
C SER A 165 26.37 20.70 5.66
N PHE A 166 26.71 21.99 5.73
CA PHE A 166 25.73 23.07 5.68
C PHE A 166 25.01 23.11 4.32
N VAL A 167 23.71 23.42 4.35
CA VAL A 167 22.84 23.46 3.16
C VAL A 167 22.26 24.84 2.95
N THR A 168 21.60 25.37 3.97
CA THR A 168 20.87 26.64 3.89
C THR A 168 20.50 27.12 5.29
N GLU A 169 20.03 28.36 5.36
CA GLU A 169 19.54 28.99 6.57
C GLU A 169 18.34 29.88 6.29
N TYR A 170 17.49 30.05 7.30
CA TYR A 170 16.32 30.92 7.26
C TYR A 170 15.95 31.37 8.67
N VAL A 171 15.01 32.32 8.78
CA VAL A 171 14.47 32.81 10.05
C VAL A 171 13.02 32.35 10.18
N VAL A 172 12.59 32.00 11.38
CA VAL A 172 11.19 31.78 11.72
C VAL A 172 10.76 32.89 12.67
N GLU A 173 9.71 33.60 12.29
CA GLU A 173 9.06 34.62 13.12
C GLU A 173 7.70 34.10 13.55
N GLY A 174 7.33 34.30 14.81
CA GLY A 174 6.00 34.01 15.28
C GLY A 174 5.75 34.33 16.74
N ASP A 175 4.55 34.00 17.19
CA ASP A 175 4.09 34.21 18.56
C ASP A 175 3.72 32.88 19.22
N VAL A 176 4.17 32.70 20.46
CA VAL A 176 3.96 31.48 21.24
C VAL A 176 2.93 31.72 22.34
N PHE A 177 1.99 30.78 22.47
CA PHE A 177 1.04 30.66 23.57
C PHE A 177 1.14 29.28 24.21
N VAL A 178 0.74 29.18 25.47
CA VAL A 178 0.68 27.92 26.21
C VAL A 178 -0.71 27.76 26.79
N LEU A 179 -1.39 26.67 26.45
CA LEU A 179 -2.68 26.29 27.01
C LEU A 179 -2.52 24.92 27.67
N ASN A 180 -2.44 24.89 29.00
CA ASN A 180 -2.14 23.68 29.77
C ASN A 180 -0.82 23.04 29.32
N ASP A 181 -0.89 21.87 28.67
CA ASP A 181 0.22 21.10 28.10
C ASP A 181 0.42 21.33 26.58
N ILE A 182 -0.43 22.16 25.96
CA ILE A 182 -0.38 22.48 24.53
C ILE A 182 0.43 23.74 24.29
N VAL A 183 1.48 23.61 23.49
CA VAL A 183 2.23 24.75 22.94
C VAL A 183 1.63 25.12 21.59
N ILE A 184 1.14 26.35 21.48
CA ILE A 184 0.58 26.91 20.25
C ILE A 184 1.58 27.91 19.69
N PHE A 185 1.99 27.72 18.44
CA PHE A 185 2.97 28.56 17.77
C PHE A 185 2.40 29.04 16.43
N LEU A 186 2.08 30.33 16.34
CA LEU A 186 1.62 30.98 15.12
C LEU A 186 2.83 31.63 14.46
N HIS A 187 3.30 31.07 13.33
CA HIS A 187 4.60 31.45 12.78
C HIS A 187 4.64 31.47 11.26
N ARG A 188 5.65 32.14 10.70
CA ARG A 188 5.97 32.13 9.27
C ARG A 188 7.48 32.01 9.06
N VAL A 189 7.86 31.63 7.84
CA VAL A 189 9.28 31.49 7.46
C VAL A 189 9.71 32.71 6.66
N LEU A 190 10.83 33.30 7.04
CA LEU A 190 11.48 34.43 6.39
C LEU A 190 12.80 33.98 5.77
N LEU A 191 13.01 34.39 4.51
CA LEU A 191 14.18 34.10 3.72
C LEU A 191 15.13 35.31 3.69
N TYR A 192 16.42 35.03 3.76
CA TYR A 192 17.47 36.02 3.56
C TYR A 192 17.56 36.46 2.08
N PRO A 193 18.00 37.70 1.81
CA PRO A 193 18.15 38.22 0.45
C PRO A 193 19.16 37.41 -0.38
N THR A 194 18.82 37.16 -1.64
CA THR A 194 19.53 36.26 -2.58
C THR A 194 20.81 36.85 -3.20
N GLY A 195 21.25 38.04 -2.80
CA GLY A 195 22.38 38.76 -3.42
C GLY A 195 23.70 38.80 -2.62
N THR A 196 23.76 38.26 -1.40
CA THR A 196 24.86 38.54 -0.44
C THR A 196 25.62 37.31 0.05
N GLN A 197 25.64 36.18 -0.65
CA GLN A 197 26.40 35.01 -0.22
C GLN A 197 27.33 34.44 -1.31
N GLU A 198 28.64 34.61 -1.11
CA GLU A 198 29.70 33.91 -1.84
C GLU A 198 30.27 32.69 -1.06
N SER A 199 29.81 32.41 0.17
CA SER A 199 30.45 31.40 1.04
C SER A 199 29.57 30.15 1.32
N HIS A 200 30.20 28.98 1.32
CA HIS A 200 29.61 27.66 1.64
C HIS A 200 29.19 27.44 3.12
N GLY A 201 28.95 28.48 3.92
CA GLY A 201 28.67 28.38 5.36
C GLY A 201 27.64 29.39 5.91
N PRO A 202 27.22 29.25 7.19
CA PRO A 202 26.24 30.15 7.82
C PRO A 202 26.70 31.62 7.87
N ARG A 203 25.78 32.57 7.73
CA ARG A 203 26.05 34.01 7.87
C ARG A 203 26.60 34.36 9.24
N ARG A 204 27.70 35.11 9.27
CA ARG A 204 28.28 35.65 10.52
C ARG A 204 27.65 36.98 10.96
N GLN A 205 27.01 37.69 10.03
CA GLN A 205 26.28 38.92 10.28
C GLN A 205 24.86 38.80 9.71
N LEU A 206 23.88 39.36 10.42
CA LEU A 206 22.49 39.35 9.99
C LEU A 206 22.16 40.67 9.27
N PRO A 207 21.44 40.61 8.13
CA PRO A 207 20.97 41.81 7.43
C PRO A 207 19.92 42.56 8.25
N ALA A 208 19.50 43.72 7.78
CA ALA A 208 18.36 44.43 8.35
C ALA A 208 17.10 43.55 8.30
N TYR A 209 16.29 43.61 9.35
CA TYR A 209 15.06 42.80 9.44
C TYR A 209 14.13 43.03 8.23
N GLN A 210 14.06 44.28 7.76
CA GLN A 210 13.25 44.71 6.61
C GLN A 210 13.72 44.11 5.26
N GLU A 211 14.96 43.62 5.18
CA GLU A 211 15.49 42.94 4.00
C GLU A 211 15.07 41.47 3.93
N LEU A 212 14.48 40.92 4.99
CA LEU A 212 13.95 39.57 4.99
C LEU A 212 12.62 39.51 4.22
N SER A 213 12.44 38.45 3.43
CA SER A 213 11.22 38.25 2.65
C SER A 213 10.46 37.00 3.12
N PRO A 214 9.12 37.05 3.27
CA PRO A 214 8.35 35.85 3.56
C PRO A 214 8.52 34.79 2.46
N LEU A 215 8.66 33.52 2.87
CA LEU A 215 8.69 32.38 1.96
C LEU A 215 7.41 32.29 1.11
N GLU A 216 6.26 32.52 1.76
CA GLU A 216 4.94 32.59 1.15
C GLU A 216 4.67 34.03 0.69
N ARG A 217 4.52 34.25 -0.62
CA ARG A 217 4.25 35.59 -1.19
C ARG A 217 2.94 36.21 -0.69
N THR A 218 2.02 35.38 -0.21
CA THR A 218 0.74 35.81 0.36
C THR A 218 0.87 36.39 1.78
N GLY A 219 2.03 36.19 2.43
CA GLY A 219 2.27 36.62 3.82
C GLY A 219 1.56 35.76 4.87
N SER A 220 1.02 34.60 4.50
CA SER A 220 0.27 33.71 5.39
C SER A 220 1.14 33.14 6.52
N TYR A 221 0.51 32.87 7.65
CA TYR A 221 1.10 32.24 8.83
C TYR A 221 0.64 30.77 8.92
N VAL A 222 1.39 29.98 9.69
CA VAL A 222 1.08 28.61 10.05
C VAL A 222 0.84 28.57 11.55
N LEU A 223 -0.34 28.12 11.95
CA LEU A 223 -0.63 27.80 13.35
C LEU A 223 -0.23 26.35 13.60
N GLN A 224 0.69 26.11 14.52
CA GLN A 224 1.11 24.78 14.96
C GLN A 224 0.71 24.59 16.43
N ALA A 225 -0.12 23.60 16.72
CA ALA A 225 -0.42 23.16 18.08
C ALA A 225 0.33 21.85 18.36
N ALA A 226 1.09 21.81 19.46
CA ALA A 226 1.99 20.70 19.77
C ALA A 226 1.91 20.29 21.25
N ILE A 227 1.95 18.98 21.50
CA ILE A 227 2.21 18.41 22.83
C ILE A 227 3.43 17.50 22.72
N THR A 228 4.37 17.63 23.64
CA THR A 228 5.57 16.77 23.71
C THR A 228 5.45 15.79 24.88
N VAL A 229 5.37 14.50 24.57
CA VAL A 229 5.29 13.40 25.54
C VAL A 229 6.69 12.83 25.75
N GLN A 230 7.14 12.73 27.00
CA GLN A 230 8.49 12.24 27.31
C GLN A 230 8.64 10.74 27.00
N ASP A 231 7.69 9.93 27.47
CA ASP A 231 7.62 8.48 27.27
C ASP A 231 6.51 8.12 26.26
N GLY A 232 6.90 7.84 25.01
CA GLY A 232 5.94 7.42 23.98
C GLY A 232 5.52 5.94 24.07
N GLY A 233 6.18 5.14 24.90
CA GLY A 233 5.76 3.77 25.19
C GLY A 233 4.52 3.72 26.07
N ASN A 234 4.25 4.79 26.83
CA ASN A 234 3.05 4.92 27.64
C ASN A 234 1.85 5.33 26.78
N GLN A 235 1.04 4.34 26.42
CA GLN A 235 -0.14 4.51 25.58
C GLN A 235 -1.21 5.42 26.20
N GLU A 236 -1.30 5.49 27.53
CA GLU A 236 -2.26 6.35 28.22
C GLU A 236 -1.89 7.82 28.06
N MET A 237 -0.62 8.18 28.28
CA MET A 237 -0.13 9.55 28.04
C MET A 237 -0.31 9.98 26.57
N MET A 238 -0.02 9.09 25.62
CA MET A 238 -0.22 9.36 24.19
C MET A 238 -1.70 9.59 23.84
N ARG A 239 -2.62 8.84 24.47
CA ARG A 239 -4.06 8.99 24.28
C ARG A 239 -4.59 10.29 24.87
N THR A 240 -4.18 10.63 26.09
CA THR A 240 -4.56 11.89 26.77
C THR A 240 -4.08 13.10 25.99
N ALA A 241 -2.81 13.11 25.55
CA ALA A 241 -2.27 14.17 24.70
C ALA A 241 -3.06 14.33 23.38
N SER A 242 -3.44 13.21 22.75
CA SER A 242 -4.28 13.25 21.55
C SER A 242 -5.66 13.87 21.84
N GLN A 243 -6.28 13.53 22.96
CA GLN A 243 -7.57 14.08 23.38
C GLN A 243 -7.50 15.59 23.67
N HIS A 244 -6.45 16.08 24.32
CA HIS A 244 -6.24 17.50 24.56
C HIS A 244 -6.14 18.30 23.25
N LEU A 245 -5.40 17.78 22.25
CA LEU A 245 -5.32 18.38 20.93
C LEU A 245 -6.67 18.38 20.18
N PHE A 246 -7.50 17.33 20.33
CA PHE A 246 -8.86 17.36 19.79
C PHE A 246 -9.75 18.39 20.47
N GLY A 247 -9.64 18.52 21.80
CA GLY A 247 -10.36 19.55 22.56
C GLY A 247 -10.05 20.94 22.01
N LEU A 248 -8.76 21.24 21.80
CA LEU A 248 -8.33 22.50 21.19
C LEU A 248 -8.87 22.67 19.76
N ARG A 249 -8.85 21.60 18.93
CA ARG A 249 -9.39 21.64 17.57
C ARG A 249 -10.86 22.03 17.56
N GLU A 250 -11.68 21.43 18.43
CA GLU A 250 -13.11 21.76 18.47
C GLU A 250 -13.36 23.17 19.03
N GLN A 251 -12.58 23.62 20.01
CA GLN A 251 -12.67 25.00 20.53
C GLN A 251 -12.32 26.06 19.48
N LEU A 252 -11.30 25.80 18.65
CA LEU A 252 -10.84 26.74 17.62
C LEU A 252 -11.58 26.59 16.28
N LYS A 253 -12.50 25.63 16.14
CA LYS A 253 -13.15 25.28 14.86
C LYS A 253 -13.85 26.45 14.17
N SER A 254 -14.37 27.41 14.92
CA SER A 254 -15.02 28.62 14.39
C SER A 254 -14.02 29.68 13.89
N ALA A 255 -12.79 29.66 14.41
CA ALA A 255 -11.73 30.61 14.08
C ALA A 255 -10.79 30.05 13.01
N VAL A 256 -10.33 28.81 13.19
CA VAL A 256 -9.33 28.17 12.34
C VAL A 256 -9.46 26.64 12.39
N ARG A 257 -9.33 26.00 11.23
CA ARG A 257 -9.46 24.55 11.11
C ARG A 257 -8.11 23.86 11.32
N LEU A 258 -7.89 23.32 12.53
CA LEU A 258 -6.71 22.51 12.84
C LEU A 258 -6.83 21.11 12.22
N GLU A 259 -5.82 20.74 11.42
CA GLU A 259 -5.74 19.48 10.67
C GLU A 259 -4.39 18.78 10.88
N MET A 260 -4.33 17.50 10.52
CA MET A 260 -3.07 16.77 10.52
C MET A 260 -2.17 17.25 9.38
N ALA A 261 -0.87 17.38 9.64
CA ALA A 261 0.08 17.65 8.57
C ALA A 261 0.24 16.42 7.67
N ASP A 262 0.39 16.66 6.37
CA ASP A 262 0.83 15.63 5.44
C ASP A 262 2.19 15.07 5.88
N ARG A 263 2.24 13.74 6.03
CA ARG A 263 3.40 13.03 6.56
C ARG A 263 4.67 13.31 5.75
N LEU A 264 4.55 13.48 4.44
CA LEU A 264 5.68 13.73 3.54
C LEU A 264 6.15 15.19 3.59
N SER A 265 5.25 16.14 3.85
CA SER A 265 5.62 17.55 4.08
C SER A 265 6.53 17.74 5.30
N LEU A 266 6.49 16.80 6.25
CA LEU A 266 7.34 16.76 7.44
C LEU A 266 8.50 15.74 7.33
N ASP A 267 8.75 15.14 6.15
CA ASP A 267 9.85 14.18 5.95
C ASP A 267 11.20 14.92 5.88
N THR A 268 12.00 14.79 6.94
CA THR A 268 13.33 15.38 7.06
C THR A 268 14.38 14.73 6.15
N ARG A 269 14.03 13.74 5.33
CA ARG A 269 14.90 13.13 4.29
C ARG A 269 14.71 13.69 2.90
N ALA A 270 13.61 14.40 2.65
CA ALA A 270 13.31 14.93 1.32
C ALA A 270 14.36 15.97 0.91
N LYS A 271 14.80 15.95 -0.36
CA LYS A 271 15.69 17.00 -0.88
C LYS A 271 14.97 18.35 -0.76
N LEU A 272 15.59 19.34 -0.11
CA LEU A 272 15.18 20.75 -0.14
C LEU A 272 15.20 21.25 -1.60
N GLN A 273 14.16 20.95 -2.37
CA GLN A 273 14.01 21.35 -3.78
C GLN A 273 13.32 22.71 -3.94
N TYR A 274 12.75 23.26 -2.87
CA TYR A 274 11.99 24.52 -2.93
C TYR A 274 12.80 25.80 -2.65
N LEU A 275 14.06 25.71 -2.19
CA LEU A 275 14.91 26.90 -1.97
C LEU A 275 15.92 27.20 -3.09
N ARG A 276 15.94 26.43 -4.18
CA ARG A 276 16.91 26.61 -5.30
C ARG A 276 16.32 27.18 -6.60
N MET A 277 15.03 27.54 -6.64
CA MET A 277 14.36 28.08 -7.83
C MET A 277 14.41 29.62 -7.92
N ALA A 278 15.36 30.26 -7.25
CA ALA A 278 15.62 31.69 -7.37
C ALA A 278 17.14 31.93 -7.37
N GLY A 279 17.79 31.65 -8.51
CA GLY A 279 19.20 32.01 -8.71
C GLY A 279 19.94 31.03 -9.61
N GLY A 280 20.41 31.53 -10.76
CA GLY A 280 21.46 30.89 -11.54
C GLY A 280 20.99 30.23 -12.83
N GLY A 281 21.17 30.94 -13.95
CA GLY A 281 20.99 30.42 -15.30
C GLY A 281 21.95 29.27 -15.61
N GLY A 282 21.41 28.19 -16.16
CA GLY A 282 22.18 27.09 -16.73
C GLY A 282 22.73 27.45 -18.11
N VAL A 283 24.05 27.39 -18.23
CA VAL A 283 24.87 27.62 -19.43
C VAL A 283 24.40 26.77 -20.62
N LYS A 284 24.16 27.45 -21.74
CA LYS A 284 23.85 26.87 -23.05
C LYS A 284 25.11 26.22 -23.66
N ARG A 285 24.94 25.03 -24.25
CA ARG A 285 25.84 24.52 -25.29
C ARG A 285 25.60 25.29 -26.58
N THR A 286 26.68 25.74 -27.21
CA THR A 286 26.75 26.46 -28.48
C THR A 286 26.55 25.52 -29.66
N ALA A 287 25.64 25.88 -30.57
CA ALA A 287 25.62 25.42 -31.96
C ALA A 287 25.66 26.65 -32.87
N SER A 288 26.57 26.62 -33.84
CA SER A 288 26.94 27.69 -34.77
C SER A 288 25.84 27.97 -35.83
N PRO A 289 25.93 29.10 -36.55
CA PRO A 289 24.80 29.75 -37.19
C PRO A 289 24.71 29.45 -38.68
N THR A 290 23.49 29.31 -39.22
CA THR A 290 23.15 29.87 -40.54
C THR A 290 21.63 29.92 -40.74
N ARG A 291 21.18 31.10 -41.20
CA ARG A 291 19.99 31.40 -42.03
C ARG A 291 18.71 31.91 -41.36
N ALA A 292 18.49 33.21 -41.64
CA ALA A 292 17.28 33.96 -41.96
C ALA A 292 16.06 33.90 -41.02
N ILE A 293 15.81 35.05 -40.39
CA ILE A 293 14.65 35.41 -39.58
C ILE A 293 13.49 35.78 -40.53
N SER A 294 12.37 35.06 -40.42
CA SER A 294 11.04 35.52 -40.82
C SER A 294 10.18 35.66 -39.55
N PRO A 295 9.34 36.70 -39.40
CA PRO A 295 8.57 36.89 -38.18
C PRO A 295 7.35 35.94 -38.14
N PRO A 296 7.12 35.19 -37.04
CA PRO A 296 5.86 34.53 -36.81
C PRO A 296 4.83 35.47 -36.14
N PRO A 297 3.53 35.19 -36.31
CA PRO A 297 2.44 36.15 -36.18
C PRO A 297 2.02 36.42 -34.73
N LEU A 298 1.28 37.52 -34.55
CA LEU A 298 0.63 37.95 -33.31
C LEU A 298 -0.07 36.79 -32.60
N LYS A 299 0.35 36.49 -31.36
CA LYS A 299 -0.29 35.51 -30.49
C LYS A 299 -1.73 35.93 -30.19
N ARG A 300 -2.69 35.08 -30.60
CA ARG A 300 -4.07 35.04 -30.10
C ARG A 300 -4.06 34.99 -28.57
N LYS A 301 -4.94 35.78 -27.93
CA LYS A 301 -5.32 35.64 -26.52
C LYS A 301 -5.76 34.20 -26.26
N VAL A 302 -5.10 33.53 -25.32
CA VAL A 302 -5.58 32.27 -24.76
C VAL A 302 -6.60 32.66 -23.68
N GLU A 303 -7.89 32.53 -24.01
CA GLU A 303 -8.96 32.58 -23.03
C GLU A 303 -8.84 31.39 -22.07
N SER A 304 -9.02 31.66 -20.78
CA SER A 304 -9.04 30.69 -19.71
C SER A 304 -10.23 29.73 -19.88
N THR A 305 -9.95 28.45 -20.12
CA THR A 305 -10.95 27.37 -20.13
C THR A 305 -11.36 26.97 -18.70
N ILE A 306 -11.83 27.94 -17.90
CA ILE A 306 -12.60 27.64 -16.68
C ILE A 306 -14.04 27.97 -17.05
N THR A 307 -14.84 26.94 -17.31
CA THR A 307 -16.26 27.12 -17.60
C THR A 307 -16.94 27.78 -16.40
N LYS A 308 -17.88 28.70 -16.65
CA LYS A 308 -18.66 29.42 -15.61
C LYS A 308 -19.30 28.47 -14.57
N LYS A 309 -19.50 27.20 -14.93
CA LYS A 309 -20.00 26.10 -14.06
C LYS A 309 -19.03 25.70 -12.93
N ALA A 310 -17.72 25.85 -13.13
CA ALA A 310 -16.68 25.51 -12.15
C ALA A 310 -16.46 26.63 -11.12
N VAL A 311 -16.81 27.88 -11.48
CA VAL A 311 -16.78 29.01 -10.55
C VAL A 311 -18.04 29.00 -9.68
N SER A 312 -19.20 28.61 -10.24
CA SER A 312 -20.46 28.51 -9.46
C SER A 312 -20.48 27.36 -8.45
N SER A 313 -19.73 26.27 -8.68
CA SER A 313 -19.59 25.15 -7.73
C SER A 313 -18.66 25.45 -6.54
N PHE A 314 -17.86 26.52 -6.63
CA PHE A 314 -16.91 26.91 -5.59
C PHE A 314 -17.57 27.72 -4.46
N PHE A 315 -18.65 28.43 -4.76
CA PHE A 315 -19.41 29.26 -3.81
C PHE A 315 -20.66 28.57 -3.24
N THR A 316 -20.85 27.28 -3.51
CA THR A 316 -22.01 26.53 -3.02
C THR A 316 -21.75 26.02 -1.60
N PRO A 317 -22.62 26.33 -0.61
CA PRO A 317 -22.52 25.80 0.75
C PRO A 317 -22.41 24.27 0.76
N ALA A 318 -21.77 23.67 1.78
CA ALA A 318 -21.62 22.22 1.88
C ALA A 318 -22.95 21.44 1.86
N SER A 319 -24.07 22.09 2.25
CA SER A 319 -25.43 21.55 2.15
C SER A 319 -26.01 21.53 0.72
N GLN A 320 -25.37 22.20 -0.23
CA GLN A 320 -25.78 22.33 -1.63
C GLN A 320 -24.77 21.75 -2.62
N LYS A 321 -23.61 21.26 -2.16
CA LYS A 321 -22.67 20.51 -3.02
C LYS A 321 -23.32 19.17 -3.38
N LYS A 322 -23.46 18.90 -4.69
CA LYS A 322 -23.90 17.59 -5.17
C LYS A 322 -22.99 16.50 -4.56
N PRO A 323 -23.54 15.36 -4.08
CA PRO A 323 -22.73 14.26 -3.58
C PRO A 323 -21.65 13.88 -4.58
N GLU A 324 -20.48 13.42 -4.11
CA GLU A 324 -19.48 12.83 -5.00
C GLU A 324 -20.14 11.68 -5.79
N GLN A 325 -20.22 11.83 -7.12
CA GLN A 325 -20.88 10.84 -7.99
C GLN A 325 -20.20 9.47 -7.96
N ILE A 326 -18.91 9.41 -7.63
CA ILE A 326 -18.15 8.16 -7.54
C ILE A 326 -17.44 8.11 -6.19
N THR A 327 -17.68 7.02 -5.46
CA THR A 327 -16.97 6.72 -4.22
C THR A 327 -16.07 5.51 -4.41
N TRP A 328 -14.93 5.48 -3.72
CA TRP A 328 -13.96 4.39 -3.77
C TRP A 328 -13.63 3.89 -2.36
N ARG A 329 -13.68 2.57 -2.14
CA ARG A 329 -13.21 1.92 -0.90
C ARG A 329 -12.27 0.76 -1.20
N ILE A 330 -11.39 0.45 -0.25
CA ILE A 330 -10.50 -0.71 -0.30
C ILE A 330 -10.87 -1.64 0.85
N VAL A 331 -11.08 -2.92 0.56
CA VAL A 331 -11.44 -3.96 1.54
C VAL A 331 -10.29 -4.95 1.66
N ASN A 332 -9.93 -5.29 2.91
CA ASN A 332 -8.88 -6.24 3.29
C ASN A 332 -7.52 -6.04 2.59
N ASN A 333 -7.25 -4.83 2.07
CA ASN A 333 -6.07 -4.52 1.26
C ASN A 333 -5.88 -5.48 0.06
N SER A 334 -6.97 -6.05 -0.45
CA SER A 334 -6.97 -7.00 -1.55
C SER A 334 -8.16 -6.84 -2.50
N ALA A 335 -9.17 -6.05 -2.16
CA ALA A 335 -10.27 -5.68 -3.05
C ALA A 335 -10.43 -4.15 -3.17
N VAL A 336 -10.73 -3.67 -4.38
CA VAL A 336 -11.04 -2.27 -4.67
C VAL A 336 -12.48 -2.18 -5.15
N ILE A 337 -13.27 -1.33 -4.50
CA ILE A 337 -14.69 -1.16 -4.80
C ILE A 337 -14.94 0.28 -5.19
N GLY A 338 -15.59 0.49 -6.33
CA GLY A 338 -16.02 1.80 -6.82
C GLY A 338 -17.53 1.81 -7.05
N LYS A 339 -18.25 2.80 -6.52
CA LYS A 339 -19.70 2.92 -6.72
C LYS A 339 -20.03 4.25 -7.39
N TYR A 340 -20.74 4.20 -8.51
CA TYR A 340 -21.33 5.35 -9.18
C TYR A 340 -22.78 5.52 -8.73
N THR A 341 -23.13 6.69 -8.21
CA THR A 341 -24.49 7.04 -7.84
C THR A 341 -25.04 8.05 -8.85
N SER A 342 -26.12 7.67 -9.54
CA SER A 342 -26.87 8.58 -10.41
C SER A 342 -28.01 9.25 -9.62
N GLU A 343 -28.47 10.42 -10.06
CA GLU A 343 -29.61 11.15 -9.46
C GLU A 343 -30.92 10.33 -9.54
N LEU A 344 -30.96 9.34 -10.44
CA LEU A 344 -32.00 8.33 -10.56
C LEU A 344 -31.63 7.13 -9.67
N GLY A 345 -32.00 7.16 -8.39
CA GLY A 345 -31.88 5.99 -7.51
C GLY A 345 -32.74 4.82 -8.00
N HIS A 346 -32.37 3.58 -7.65
CA HIS A 346 -33.22 2.42 -7.93
C HIS A 346 -34.57 2.61 -7.21
N LYS A 347 -35.67 2.43 -7.95
CA LYS A 347 -37.00 2.45 -7.37
C LYS A 347 -37.15 1.25 -6.43
N ASN A 348 -37.54 1.48 -5.19
CA ASN A 348 -37.83 0.42 -4.23
C ASN A 348 -38.92 -0.49 -4.81
N SER A 349 -38.55 -1.72 -5.17
CA SER A 349 -39.47 -2.78 -5.58
C SER A 349 -39.65 -3.77 -4.42
N THR A 350 -40.84 -4.35 -4.31
CA THR A 350 -41.14 -5.43 -3.36
C THR A 350 -40.61 -6.79 -3.83
N GLU A 351 -40.17 -6.89 -5.08
CA GLU A 351 -39.60 -8.11 -5.66
C GLU A 351 -38.10 -8.24 -5.36
N LYS A 352 -37.61 -9.48 -5.34
CA LYS A 352 -36.18 -9.73 -5.15
C LYS A 352 -35.36 -9.07 -6.27
N PRO A 353 -34.28 -8.37 -5.95
CA PRO A 353 -33.44 -7.68 -6.93
C PRO A 353 -32.85 -8.67 -7.94
N ARG A 354 -32.70 -8.19 -9.18
CA ARG A 354 -32.05 -8.89 -10.29
C ARG A 354 -30.73 -8.22 -10.58
N ILE A 355 -29.67 -9.02 -10.73
CA ILE A 355 -28.32 -8.52 -10.92
C ILE A 355 -27.84 -8.90 -12.32
N ALA A 356 -27.34 -7.90 -13.05
CA ALA A 356 -26.57 -8.11 -14.26
C ALA A 356 -25.11 -7.81 -13.92
N ALA A 357 -24.33 -8.86 -13.71
CA ALA A 357 -22.93 -8.78 -13.34
C ALA A 357 -22.04 -9.08 -14.55
N PHE A 358 -20.94 -8.34 -14.68
CA PHE A 358 -20.06 -8.40 -15.86
C PHE A 358 -18.60 -8.50 -15.44
N ASP A 359 -17.78 -9.26 -16.16
CA ASP A 359 -16.34 -8.98 -16.19
C ASP A 359 -16.06 -7.63 -16.89
N LEU A 360 -14.86 -7.08 -16.69
CA LEU A 360 -14.46 -5.81 -17.29
C LEU A 360 -13.68 -6.01 -18.58
N ASP A 361 -12.53 -6.68 -18.50
CA ASP A 361 -11.53 -6.70 -19.56
C ASP A 361 -11.90 -7.78 -20.59
N SER A 362 -11.90 -7.46 -21.89
CA SER A 362 -12.41 -8.33 -22.97
C SER A 362 -13.90 -8.67 -22.90
N THR A 363 -14.65 -8.08 -21.96
CA THR A 363 -16.11 -8.25 -21.81
C THR A 363 -16.86 -6.94 -22.05
N LEU A 364 -16.60 -5.93 -21.21
CA LEU A 364 -17.18 -4.59 -21.40
C LEU A 364 -16.25 -3.69 -22.20
N VAL A 365 -14.94 -3.82 -21.96
CA VAL A 365 -13.92 -2.96 -22.57
C VAL A 365 -12.79 -3.79 -23.16
N SER A 366 -12.14 -3.27 -24.19
CA SER A 366 -10.89 -3.78 -24.76
C SER A 366 -9.83 -2.68 -24.79
N THR A 367 -8.55 -3.03 -24.96
CA THR A 367 -7.49 -2.02 -25.08
C THR A 367 -7.46 -1.42 -26.48
N VAL A 368 -7.15 -0.12 -26.57
CA VAL A 368 -6.91 0.52 -27.88
C VAL A 368 -5.58 0.04 -28.46
N SER A 369 -4.60 -0.19 -27.58
CA SER A 369 -3.26 -0.64 -27.97
C SER A 369 -3.18 -2.08 -28.47
N GLY A 370 -4.22 -2.89 -28.28
CA GLY A 370 -4.21 -4.34 -28.57
C GLY A 370 -3.42 -5.17 -27.57
N ASN A 371 -2.84 -4.55 -26.53
CA ASN A 371 -2.16 -5.26 -25.45
C ASN A 371 -3.17 -5.97 -24.54
N THR A 372 -2.79 -7.10 -23.93
CA THR A 372 -3.61 -7.76 -22.89
C THR A 372 -3.86 -6.87 -21.67
N PHE A 373 -2.96 -5.93 -21.38
CA PHE A 373 -3.09 -5.00 -20.25
C PHE A 373 -2.99 -3.55 -20.73
N PRO A 374 -3.80 -2.63 -20.17
CA PRO A 374 -3.81 -1.24 -20.57
C PRO A 374 -2.49 -0.54 -20.20
N ARG A 375 -1.99 0.33 -21.09
CA ARG A 375 -0.76 1.12 -20.85
C ARG A 375 -0.98 2.26 -19.84
N ASN A 376 -2.18 2.82 -19.80
CA ASN A 376 -2.59 3.95 -18.95
C ASN A 376 -4.12 3.98 -18.79
N GLY A 377 -4.66 4.92 -18.01
CA GLY A 377 -6.11 5.05 -17.76
C GLY A 377 -6.98 5.35 -18.99
N SER A 378 -6.38 5.82 -20.09
CA SER A 378 -7.07 6.11 -21.36
C SER A 378 -6.94 5.00 -22.41
N ASP A 379 -6.18 3.94 -22.15
CA ASP A 379 -5.99 2.83 -23.08
C ASP A 379 -7.14 1.82 -22.99
N TRP A 380 -8.33 2.28 -23.35
CA TRP A 380 -9.54 1.47 -23.40
C TRP A 380 -10.52 1.98 -24.46
N LYS A 381 -11.32 1.05 -24.99
CA LYS A 381 -12.50 1.30 -25.83
C LYS A 381 -13.58 0.31 -25.44
N TRP A 382 -14.83 0.58 -25.79
CA TRP A 382 -15.89 -0.42 -25.67
C TRP A 382 -15.49 -1.69 -26.42
N TRP A 383 -15.80 -2.85 -25.82
CA TRP A 383 -15.56 -4.13 -26.47
C TRP A 383 -16.37 -4.21 -27.78
N HIS A 384 -17.61 -3.74 -27.75
CA HIS A 384 -18.47 -3.59 -28.92
C HIS A 384 -19.41 -2.37 -28.76
N ASP A 385 -19.87 -1.78 -29.87
CA ASP A 385 -20.70 -0.57 -29.87
C ASP A 385 -22.08 -0.77 -29.22
N THR A 386 -22.55 -2.02 -29.11
CA THR A 386 -23.83 -2.36 -28.45
C THR A 386 -23.75 -2.34 -26.92
N VAL A 387 -22.55 -2.43 -26.34
CA VAL A 387 -22.36 -2.56 -24.88
C VAL A 387 -23.03 -1.43 -24.10
N PRO A 388 -22.82 -0.13 -24.41
CA PRO A 388 -23.40 0.94 -23.61
C PRO A 388 -24.93 0.97 -23.67
N GLY A 389 -25.51 0.69 -24.85
CA GLY A 389 -26.95 0.65 -25.03
C GLY A 389 -27.59 -0.46 -24.21
N LYS A 390 -26.98 -1.65 -24.22
CA LYS A 390 -27.50 -2.82 -23.49
C LYS A 390 -27.39 -2.67 -21.97
N LEU A 391 -26.32 -2.06 -21.46
CA LEU A 391 -26.20 -1.78 -20.02
C LEU A 391 -27.23 -0.76 -19.53
N LYS A 392 -27.53 0.27 -20.33
CA LYS A 392 -28.58 1.24 -20.02
C LYS A 392 -29.97 0.59 -20.01
N GLU A 393 -30.26 -0.22 -21.02
CA GLU A 393 -31.51 -0.98 -21.10
C GLU A 393 -31.72 -1.90 -19.89
N LEU A 394 -30.68 -2.59 -19.42
CA LEU A 394 -30.75 -3.42 -18.20
C LEU A 394 -31.12 -2.59 -16.97
N ASN A 395 -30.47 -1.44 -16.80
CA ASN A 395 -30.78 -0.53 -15.69
C ASN A 395 -32.21 0.00 -15.78
N ASP A 396 -32.68 0.38 -16.97
CA ASP A 396 -34.06 0.83 -17.20
C ASP A 396 -35.08 -0.28 -16.90
N ASN A 397 -34.70 -1.54 -17.15
CA ASN A 397 -35.46 -2.74 -16.79
C ASN A 397 -35.28 -3.17 -15.31
N GLY A 398 -34.65 -2.33 -14.48
CA GLY A 398 -34.54 -2.54 -13.03
C GLY A 398 -33.45 -3.52 -12.59
N TYR A 399 -32.50 -3.87 -13.45
CA TYR A 399 -31.32 -4.64 -13.05
C TYR A 399 -30.32 -3.75 -12.31
N TYR A 400 -29.72 -4.31 -11.26
CA TYR A 400 -28.50 -3.76 -10.68
C TYR A 400 -27.32 -4.14 -11.59
N VAL A 401 -26.65 -3.13 -12.15
CA VAL A 401 -25.49 -3.35 -13.02
C VAL A 401 -24.22 -3.34 -12.18
N VAL A 402 -23.52 -4.48 -12.18
CA VAL A 402 -22.33 -4.72 -11.36
C VAL A 402 -21.18 -5.19 -12.24
N VAL A 403 -19.96 -4.75 -11.94
CA VAL A 403 -18.75 -5.26 -12.57
C VAL A 403 -17.94 -6.01 -11.52
N VAL A 404 -17.51 -7.24 -11.83
CA VAL A 404 -16.67 -8.07 -10.98
C VAL A 404 -15.44 -8.47 -11.79
N THR A 405 -14.25 -8.02 -11.39
CA THR A 405 -13.04 -8.15 -12.21
C THR A 405 -11.80 -8.60 -11.42
N ASN A 406 -10.93 -9.40 -12.05
CA ASN A 406 -9.67 -9.88 -11.49
C ASN A 406 -8.50 -8.98 -11.94
N GLN A 407 -7.93 -8.19 -11.04
CA GLN A 407 -6.93 -7.14 -11.31
C GLN A 407 -5.60 -7.33 -10.55
N LYS A 408 -4.98 -8.51 -10.69
CA LYS A 408 -3.74 -8.92 -9.97
C LYS A 408 -2.53 -7.97 -10.12
N LYS A 409 -2.52 -7.13 -11.16
CA LYS A 409 -1.42 -6.17 -11.41
C LYS A 409 -1.61 -4.83 -10.69
N ILE A 410 -2.77 -4.60 -10.07
CA ILE A 410 -2.98 -3.42 -9.24
C ILE A 410 -2.23 -3.63 -7.93
N SER A 411 -1.29 -2.73 -7.63
CA SER A 411 -0.60 -2.75 -6.36
C SER A 411 -1.37 -1.88 -5.38
N LEU A 412 -1.90 -2.48 -4.31
CA LEU A 412 -2.42 -1.70 -3.17
C LEU A 412 -1.30 -1.29 -2.21
N LYS A 413 -0.08 -1.79 -2.42
CA LYS A 413 1.12 -1.31 -1.72
C LYS A 413 1.43 0.10 -2.21
N LYS A 414 1.56 1.04 -1.27
CA LYS A 414 1.93 2.42 -1.53
C LYS A 414 3.30 2.47 -2.19
N ASP A 415 3.35 2.89 -3.45
CA ASP A 415 4.61 3.25 -4.10
C ASP A 415 5.18 4.45 -3.34
N LEU A 416 6.20 4.22 -2.51
CA LEU A 416 6.87 5.22 -1.66
C LEU A 416 7.64 6.32 -2.45
N LYS A 417 7.37 6.46 -3.74
CA LYS A 417 7.98 7.44 -4.63
C LYS A 417 6.87 8.27 -5.27
N LYS A 418 6.84 9.56 -4.91
CA LYS A 418 5.93 10.61 -5.38
C LYS A 418 4.55 10.56 -4.73
N GLY A 419 4.37 11.22 -3.58
CA GLY A 419 3.15 11.91 -3.07
C GLY A 419 1.72 11.48 -3.47
N GLN A 420 1.50 10.31 -4.05
CA GLN A 420 0.22 9.74 -4.43
C GLN A 420 -0.14 8.74 -3.33
N SER A 421 -1.37 8.84 -2.80
CA SER A 421 -1.90 7.88 -1.85
C SER A 421 -2.01 6.47 -2.45
N ASP A 422 -2.15 6.43 -3.78
CA ASP A 422 -2.48 5.27 -4.59
C ASP A 422 -1.29 4.95 -5.52
N SER A 423 -1.03 3.66 -5.77
CA SER A 423 -0.03 3.27 -6.76
C SER A 423 -0.44 3.73 -8.17
N LYS A 424 0.53 3.86 -9.09
CA LYS A 424 0.23 4.23 -10.47
C LYS A 424 -0.78 3.27 -11.13
N SER A 425 -0.70 1.97 -10.82
CA SER A 425 -1.65 0.98 -11.38
C SER A 425 -3.05 1.14 -10.79
N LEU A 426 -3.18 1.48 -9.50
CA LEU A 426 -4.46 1.79 -8.88
C LEU A 426 -5.08 3.07 -9.45
N VAL A 427 -4.29 4.13 -9.63
CA VAL A 427 -4.75 5.38 -10.26
C VAL A 427 -5.25 5.13 -11.68
N ASN A 428 -4.46 4.45 -12.51
CA ASN A 428 -4.86 4.10 -13.87
C ASN A 428 -6.17 3.30 -13.92
N PHE A 429 -6.34 2.35 -13.00
CA PHE A 429 -7.58 1.56 -12.91
C PHE A 429 -8.78 2.43 -12.53
N LYS A 430 -8.65 3.26 -11.48
CA LYS A 430 -9.72 4.17 -11.03
C LYS A 430 -10.11 5.16 -12.12
N GLU A 431 -9.14 5.72 -12.85
CA GLU A 431 -9.41 6.60 -14.00
C GLU A 431 -10.21 5.89 -15.09
N ARG A 432 -9.78 4.67 -15.48
CA ARG A 432 -10.46 3.87 -16.49
C ARG A 432 -11.88 3.51 -16.08
N ALA A 433 -12.05 2.95 -14.89
CA ALA A 433 -13.36 2.56 -14.35
C ALA A 433 -14.28 3.77 -14.18
N SER A 434 -13.74 4.92 -13.72
CA SER A 434 -14.51 6.17 -13.63
C SER A 434 -14.95 6.68 -15.00
N ALA A 435 -14.14 6.52 -16.04
CA ALA A 435 -14.51 6.91 -17.41
C ALA A 435 -15.66 6.04 -17.94
N VAL A 436 -15.60 4.72 -17.69
CA VAL A 436 -16.69 3.77 -18.01
C VAL A 436 -17.99 4.16 -17.29
N MET A 437 -17.93 4.36 -15.97
CA MET A 437 -19.08 4.77 -15.16
C MET A 437 -19.71 6.08 -15.68
N LYS A 438 -18.88 7.09 -15.95
CA LYS A 438 -19.36 8.41 -16.43
C LYS A 438 -19.95 8.38 -17.83
N GLN A 439 -19.47 7.51 -18.72
CA GLN A 439 -20.02 7.39 -20.07
C GLN A 439 -21.37 6.66 -20.08
N LEU A 440 -21.58 5.73 -19.15
CA LEU A 440 -22.86 5.05 -18.95
C LEU A 440 -23.87 5.94 -18.22
N ASP A 441 -23.43 6.69 -17.20
CA ASP A 441 -24.28 7.57 -16.38
C ASP A 441 -25.51 6.86 -15.77
N ILE A 442 -25.33 5.60 -15.38
CA ILE A 442 -26.30 4.77 -14.65
C ILE A 442 -25.70 4.33 -13.32
N PRO A 443 -26.52 4.02 -12.29
CA PRO A 443 -26.03 3.36 -11.08
C PRO A 443 -25.23 2.10 -11.43
N LEU A 444 -23.93 2.11 -11.10
CA LEU A 444 -23.01 1.03 -11.43
C LEU A 444 -21.96 0.87 -10.34
N SER A 445 -21.70 -0.37 -9.92
CA SER A 445 -20.64 -0.70 -8.98
C SER A 445 -19.58 -1.58 -9.62
N VAL A 446 -18.32 -1.36 -9.27
CA VAL A 446 -17.15 -2.13 -9.72
C VAL A 446 -16.49 -2.74 -8.50
N TYR A 447 -16.30 -4.06 -8.52
CA TYR A 447 -15.63 -4.87 -7.51
C TYR A 447 -14.40 -5.51 -8.16
N ALA A 448 -13.21 -5.16 -7.70
CA ALA A 448 -11.95 -5.58 -8.31
C ALA A 448 -11.03 -6.30 -7.32
N ALA A 449 -10.74 -7.57 -7.57
CA ALA A 449 -9.82 -8.38 -6.77
C ALA A 449 -8.37 -8.13 -7.20
N THR A 450 -7.51 -7.77 -6.27
CA THR A 450 -6.10 -7.40 -6.54
C THR A 450 -5.09 -8.47 -6.09
N GLU A 451 -5.53 -9.43 -5.27
CA GLU A 451 -4.70 -10.54 -4.79
C GLU A 451 -5.30 -11.91 -5.16
N ASP A 452 -4.64 -13.00 -4.75
CA ASP A 452 -5.04 -14.40 -5.02
C ASP A 452 -5.77 -15.03 -3.82
N ASP A 453 -6.72 -14.28 -3.25
CA ASP A 453 -7.48 -14.61 -2.03
C ASP A 453 -8.97 -14.85 -2.33
N GLU A 454 -9.84 -14.80 -1.31
CA GLU A 454 -11.28 -15.11 -1.43
C GLU A 454 -12.03 -14.21 -2.43
N TYR A 455 -11.49 -13.03 -2.75
CA TYR A 455 -12.09 -12.09 -3.70
C TYR A 455 -11.83 -12.48 -5.15
N ARG A 456 -10.80 -13.27 -5.43
CA ARG A 456 -10.42 -13.61 -6.80
C ARG A 456 -11.38 -14.62 -7.41
N LYS A 457 -12.05 -14.25 -8.50
CA LYS A 457 -12.86 -15.18 -9.32
C LYS A 457 -12.00 -16.40 -9.70
N PRO A 458 -12.52 -17.64 -9.59
CA PRO A 458 -13.94 -18.01 -9.47
C PRO A 458 -14.54 -17.97 -8.06
N ARG A 459 -13.77 -17.58 -7.03
CA ARG A 459 -14.26 -17.51 -5.64
C ARG A 459 -15.29 -16.38 -5.49
N THR A 460 -16.17 -16.52 -4.50
CA THR A 460 -17.37 -15.67 -4.38
C THR A 460 -17.23 -14.47 -3.45
N GLY A 461 -16.01 -14.15 -2.97
CA GLY A 461 -15.80 -13.05 -2.01
C GLY A 461 -16.34 -11.70 -2.50
N LEU A 462 -16.08 -11.33 -3.75
CA LEU A 462 -16.61 -10.07 -4.30
C LEU A 462 -18.13 -10.07 -4.47
N TRP A 463 -18.74 -11.24 -4.70
CA TRP A 463 -20.20 -11.35 -4.73
C TRP A 463 -20.79 -11.09 -3.35
N LYS A 464 -20.19 -11.67 -2.30
CA LYS A 464 -20.62 -11.45 -0.90
C LYS A 464 -20.50 -9.99 -0.49
N GLU A 465 -19.37 -9.35 -0.79
CA GLU A 465 -19.19 -7.90 -0.56
C GLU A 465 -20.27 -7.07 -1.26
N MET A 466 -20.68 -7.47 -2.47
CA MET A 466 -21.76 -6.81 -3.19
C MET A 466 -23.12 -7.03 -2.50
N LEU A 467 -23.42 -8.25 -2.04
CA LEU A 467 -24.65 -8.50 -1.29
C LEU A 467 -24.72 -7.60 -0.04
N ASP A 468 -23.63 -7.53 0.73
CA ASP A 468 -23.56 -6.69 1.93
C ASP A 468 -23.68 -5.20 1.58
N ASP A 469 -23.07 -4.77 0.47
CA ASP A 469 -23.06 -3.38 0.02
C ASP A 469 -24.43 -2.83 -0.42
N TYR A 470 -25.40 -3.72 -0.67
CA TYR A 470 -26.77 -3.41 -1.07
C TYR A 470 -27.81 -3.98 -0.10
N ASP A 471 -27.39 -4.52 1.05
CA ASP A 471 -28.23 -5.20 2.05
C ASP A 471 -29.05 -6.39 1.48
N PHE A 472 -28.51 -7.05 0.45
CA PHE A 472 -29.15 -8.18 -0.24
C PHE A 472 -28.91 -9.53 0.44
N ASP A 473 -27.99 -9.61 1.39
CA ASP A 473 -27.82 -10.75 2.28
C ASP A 473 -29.09 -11.03 3.10
N VAL A 474 -29.83 -9.97 3.45
CA VAL A 474 -31.12 -10.02 4.15
C VAL A 474 -32.29 -10.20 3.18
N SER A 475 -32.38 -9.37 2.13
CA SER A 475 -33.53 -9.40 1.20
C SER A 475 -33.51 -10.58 0.22
N GLY A 476 -32.32 -11.15 0.00
CA GLY A 476 -32.06 -12.14 -1.04
C GLY A 476 -32.01 -11.53 -2.45
N VAL A 477 -31.60 -12.34 -3.42
CA VAL A 477 -31.49 -12.00 -4.85
C VAL A 477 -32.26 -13.04 -5.68
N ASN A 478 -32.87 -12.61 -6.79
CA ASN A 478 -33.38 -13.55 -7.79
C ASN A 478 -32.23 -14.05 -8.67
N LEU A 479 -31.56 -15.12 -8.25
CA LEU A 479 -30.40 -15.68 -8.96
C LEU A 479 -30.76 -16.24 -10.35
N ALA A 480 -31.98 -16.76 -10.52
CA ALA A 480 -32.42 -17.37 -11.77
C ALA A 480 -32.65 -16.34 -12.89
N GLU A 481 -33.10 -15.13 -12.54
CA GLU A 481 -33.26 -14.02 -13.48
C GLU A 481 -32.06 -13.07 -13.52
N SER A 482 -31.06 -13.31 -12.67
CA SER A 482 -29.76 -12.63 -12.73
C SER A 482 -28.89 -13.24 -13.82
N VAL A 483 -27.78 -12.58 -14.15
CA VAL A 483 -26.83 -13.08 -15.16
C VAL A 483 -25.42 -12.63 -14.82
N PHE A 484 -24.44 -13.51 -15.07
CA PHE A 484 -23.03 -13.15 -15.13
C PHE A 484 -22.51 -13.26 -16.57
N VAL A 485 -21.86 -12.21 -17.06
CA VAL A 485 -21.29 -12.17 -18.42
C VAL A 485 -19.78 -12.02 -18.34
N GLY A 486 -19.02 -12.87 -19.02
CA GLY A 486 -17.55 -12.81 -19.01
C GLY A 486 -16.90 -13.60 -20.13
N ASP A 487 -15.69 -13.19 -20.53
CA ASP A 487 -14.94 -13.80 -21.64
C ASP A 487 -14.21 -15.09 -21.22
N ALA A 488 -13.84 -15.23 -19.94
CA ALA A 488 -13.13 -16.40 -19.43
C ALA A 488 -14.08 -17.59 -19.23
N ALA A 489 -14.54 -18.14 -20.35
CA ALA A 489 -15.60 -19.13 -20.42
C ALA A 489 -15.08 -20.58 -20.58
N GLY A 490 -13.79 -20.78 -20.85
CA GLY A 490 -13.18 -22.10 -21.08
C GLY A 490 -13.32 -22.64 -22.50
N ARG A 491 -13.58 -21.77 -23.49
CA ARG A 491 -13.57 -22.10 -24.92
C ARG A 491 -12.14 -22.42 -25.40
N PRO A 492 -11.93 -23.04 -26.59
CA PRO A 492 -10.61 -23.44 -27.07
C PRO A 492 -9.51 -22.36 -27.01
N ASN A 493 -9.89 -21.10 -27.22
CA ASN A 493 -8.97 -19.96 -27.23
C ASN A 493 -9.00 -19.13 -25.94
N ASP A 494 -9.83 -19.51 -24.96
CA ASP A 494 -9.89 -18.79 -23.70
C ASP A 494 -8.70 -19.15 -22.81
N HIS A 495 -8.14 -18.13 -22.16
CA HIS A 495 -7.01 -18.30 -21.26
C HIS A 495 -7.38 -19.01 -19.95
N SER A 496 -8.65 -19.00 -19.57
CA SER A 496 -9.18 -19.60 -18.33
C SER A 496 -10.70 -19.79 -18.40
N MET A 497 -11.27 -20.40 -17.35
CA MET A 497 -12.71 -20.59 -17.18
C MET A 497 -13.26 -19.89 -15.92
N VAL A 498 -12.54 -18.87 -15.41
CA VAL A 498 -12.81 -18.28 -14.09
C VAL A 498 -14.15 -17.55 -14.02
N ASP A 499 -14.65 -17.01 -15.13
CA ASP A 499 -15.93 -16.31 -15.17
C ASP A 499 -17.11 -17.28 -15.15
N ARG A 500 -17.01 -18.35 -15.94
CA ARG A 500 -17.99 -19.45 -15.89
C ARG A 500 -17.98 -20.11 -14.52
N GLY A 501 -16.80 -20.38 -13.95
CA GLY A 501 -16.66 -20.94 -12.60
C GLY A 501 -17.25 -20.04 -11.51
N PHE A 502 -17.05 -18.72 -11.62
CA PHE A 502 -17.66 -17.75 -10.70
C PHE A 502 -19.20 -17.81 -10.77
N ALA A 503 -19.76 -17.77 -11.98
CA ALA A 503 -21.20 -17.84 -12.19
C ALA A 503 -21.81 -19.14 -11.62
N LEU A 504 -21.15 -20.28 -11.83
CA LEU A 504 -21.56 -21.58 -11.29
C LEU A 504 -21.50 -21.62 -9.75
N ASN A 505 -20.46 -21.03 -9.15
CA ASN A 505 -20.34 -20.95 -7.69
C ASN A 505 -21.42 -20.07 -7.06
N VAL A 506 -21.73 -18.94 -7.69
CA VAL A 506 -22.80 -18.02 -7.26
C VAL A 506 -24.19 -18.59 -7.57
N LYS A 507 -24.28 -19.50 -8.56
CA LYS A 507 -25.51 -20.10 -9.11
C LYS A 507 -26.36 -19.11 -9.92
N VAL A 508 -25.71 -18.28 -10.72
CA VAL A 508 -26.36 -17.41 -11.70
C VAL A 508 -26.13 -17.93 -13.13
N PRO A 509 -27.11 -17.76 -14.04
CA PRO A 509 -26.92 -17.99 -15.47
C PRO A 509 -25.66 -17.30 -16.00
N PHE A 510 -24.88 -18.00 -16.81
CA PHE A 510 -23.66 -17.49 -17.44
C PHE A 510 -23.86 -17.28 -18.93
N LYS A 511 -23.29 -16.21 -19.48
CA LYS A 511 -23.20 -15.95 -20.93
C LYS A 511 -21.83 -15.39 -21.30
N THR A 512 -21.37 -15.66 -22.52
CA THR A 512 -20.20 -14.96 -23.09
C THR A 512 -20.58 -13.55 -23.58
N PRO A 513 -19.61 -12.64 -23.79
CA PRO A 513 -19.89 -11.31 -24.36
C PRO A 513 -20.58 -11.40 -25.72
N GLU A 514 -20.17 -12.36 -26.56
CA GLU A 514 -20.76 -12.59 -27.88
C GLU A 514 -22.21 -13.07 -27.78
N GLU A 515 -22.50 -14.04 -26.91
CA GLU A 515 -23.86 -14.52 -26.64
C GLU A 515 -24.76 -13.40 -26.08
N PHE A 516 -24.22 -12.55 -25.20
CA PHE A 516 -25.02 -11.55 -24.49
C PHE A 516 -25.26 -10.27 -25.30
N PHE A 517 -24.23 -9.72 -25.92
CA PHE A 517 -24.30 -8.43 -26.61
C PHE A 517 -24.60 -8.53 -28.10
N LEU A 518 -24.28 -9.67 -28.72
CA LEU A 518 -24.44 -9.90 -30.16
C LEU A 518 -25.50 -10.96 -30.50
N ASN A 519 -26.04 -11.66 -29.50
CA ASN A 519 -26.92 -12.82 -29.67
C ASN A 519 -26.28 -13.91 -30.55
N ALA A 520 -24.97 -14.11 -30.43
CA ALA A 520 -24.27 -15.20 -31.10
C ALA A 520 -24.68 -16.56 -30.52
N ASP A 521 -24.53 -17.61 -31.33
CA ASP A 521 -24.72 -18.98 -30.85
C ASP A 521 -23.60 -19.38 -29.86
N PRO A 522 -23.91 -20.18 -28.83
CA PRO A 522 -22.90 -20.63 -27.87
C PRO A 522 -21.81 -21.47 -28.53
N GLU A 523 -20.54 -21.12 -28.25
CA GLU A 523 -19.40 -21.91 -28.70
C GLU A 523 -19.20 -23.16 -27.79
N PRO A 524 -18.91 -24.34 -28.36
CA PRO A 524 -18.69 -25.55 -27.57
C PRO A 524 -17.46 -25.45 -26.68
N LEU A 525 -17.55 -26.03 -25.50
CA LEU A 525 -16.43 -26.16 -24.57
C LEU A 525 -15.53 -27.35 -24.92
N VAL A 526 -14.24 -27.21 -24.66
CA VAL A 526 -13.30 -28.33 -24.68
C VAL A 526 -13.17 -28.87 -23.26
N GLU A 527 -13.83 -30.00 -22.99
CA GLU A 527 -13.75 -30.79 -21.75
C GLU A 527 -13.49 -29.95 -20.45
N PRO A 528 -14.48 -29.16 -19.98
CA PRO A 528 -14.28 -28.31 -18.83
C PRO A 528 -13.97 -29.14 -17.59
N PHE A 529 -12.97 -28.71 -16.82
CA PHE A 529 -12.75 -29.24 -15.47
C PHE A 529 -14.00 -28.97 -14.65
N ASP A 530 -14.54 -30.00 -14.02
CA ASP A 530 -15.74 -29.90 -13.19
C ASP A 530 -15.47 -30.62 -11.86
N PRO A 531 -15.36 -29.89 -10.74
CA PRO A 531 -15.10 -30.50 -9.45
C PRO A 531 -16.22 -31.45 -9.03
N THR A 532 -17.47 -31.22 -9.44
CA THR A 532 -18.60 -32.04 -8.99
C THR A 532 -18.52 -33.49 -9.47
N LYS A 533 -17.83 -33.75 -10.60
CA LYS A 533 -17.60 -35.10 -11.13
C LYS A 533 -16.77 -35.97 -10.18
N TYR A 534 -15.91 -35.37 -9.37
CA TYR A 534 -15.05 -36.08 -8.41
C TYR A 534 -15.71 -36.23 -7.03
N LEU A 535 -16.92 -35.70 -6.85
CA LEU A 535 -17.73 -35.84 -5.64
C LEU A 535 -18.76 -36.97 -5.72
N GLN A 536 -18.94 -37.54 -6.90
CA GLN A 536 -19.80 -38.70 -7.12
C GLN A 536 -19.05 -39.94 -6.62
N ALA A 537 -19.46 -40.44 -5.46
CA ALA A 537 -18.99 -41.73 -4.97
C ALA A 537 -19.75 -42.83 -5.73
N GLU A 538 -19.02 -43.69 -6.43
CA GLU A 538 -19.51 -45.04 -6.71
C GLU A 538 -19.74 -45.72 -5.34
N PRO A 539 -20.93 -46.29 -5.08
CA PRO A 539 -21.29 -46.87 -3.79
C PRO A 539 -20.53 -48.18 -3.58
N THR A 540 -19.27 -48.10 -3.15
CA THR A 540 -18.51 -49.25 -2.63
C THR A 540 -17.65 -48.77 -1.45
N ASP A 541 -18.27 -48.67 -0.28
CA ASP A 541 -17.59 -48.43 1.00
C ASP A 541 -16.70 -49.63 1.46
N ASP A 542 -16.50 -50.64 0.61
CA ASP A 542 -15.70 -51.85 0.87
C ASP A 542 -14.48 -51.98 -0.08
N VAL A 543 -13.92 -50.86 -0.57
CA VAL A 543 -12.63 -50.95 -1.27
C VAL A 543 -11.53 -51.13 -0.23
N ALA A 544 -10.89 -52.30 -0.23
CA ALA A 544 -9.70 -52.60 0.55
C ALA A 544 -8.70 -51.43 0.54
N PRO A 545 -7.96 -51.18 1.63
CA PRO A 545 -7.02 -50.06 1.68
C PRO A 545 -6.09 -50.14 0.46
N PRO A 546 -5.91 -49.03 -0.29
CA PRO A 546 -5.09 -48.98 -1.50
C PRO A 546 -3.63 -49.33 -1.25
N PHE A 547 -3.24 -49.43 0.02
CA PHE A 547 -1.90 -49.83 0.43
C PHE A 547 -1.96 -50.75 1.64
N SER A 548 -1.20 -51.84 1.57
CA SER A 548 -0.92 -52.72 2.71
C SER A 548 0.59 -52.98 2.79
N ARG A 549 1.08 -53.21 4.02
CA ARG A 549 2.48 -53.60 4.26
C ARG A 549 2.71 -54.99 3.69
N GLN A 550 3.71 -55.13 2.81
CA GLN A 550 4.07 -56.41 2.20
C GLN A 550 5.40 -56.96 2.71
N SER A 551 6.18 -56.16 3.42
CA SER A 551 7.47 -56.57 3.97
C SER A 551 7.71 -55.97 5.35
N PRO A 552 8.43 -56.67 6.26
CA PRO A 552 8.75 -56.14 7.59
C PRO A 552 9.51 -54.81 7.54
N LEU A 553 10.40 -54.67 6.56
CA LEU A 553 11.19 -53.47 6.28
C LEU A 553 11.18 -53.22 4.77
N GLU A 554 10.83 -52.00 4.37
CA GLU A 554 10.73 -51.61 2.96
C GLU A 554 10.85 -50.09 2.80
N LEU A 555 11.17 -49.67 1.58
CA LEU A 555 11.19 -48.27 1.16
C LEU A 555 10.03 -48.00 0.19
N VAL A 556 9.19 -47.03 0.51
CA VAL A 556 8.09 -46.60 -0.37
C VAL A 556 8.40 -45.21 -0.91
N ILE A 557 8.17 -44.98 -2.19
CA ILE A 557 8.23 -43.63 -2.76
C ILE A 557 6.87 -43.21 -3.30
N PHE A 558 6.54 -41.93 -3.15
CA PHE A 558 5.40 -41.36 -3.85
C PHE A 558 5.84 -40.76 -5.19
N CYS A 559 5.03 -40.94 -6.22
CA CYS A 559 5.22 -40.35 -7.53
C CYS A 559 3.94 -39.61 -7.92
N GLY A 560 4.03 -38.32 -8.21
CA GLY A 560 2.84 -37.56 -8.63
C GLY A 560 2.95 -36.06 -8.41
N SER A 561 2.08 -35.33 -9.12
CA SER A 561 2.07 -33.87 -9.14
C SER A 561 1.87 -33.28 -7.73
N PRO A 562 2.45 -32.10 -7.41
CA PRO A 562 2.04 -31.34 -6.23
C PRO A 562 0.51 -31.20 -6.17
N GLY A 563 -0.10 -31.23 -4.98
CA GLY A 563 -1.57 -31.15 -4.86
C GLY A 563 -2.34 -32.44 -5.20
N ALA A 564 -1.69 -33.53 -5.59
CA ALA A 564 -2.35 -34.81 -5.89
C ALA A 564 -2.89 -35.58 -4.66
N GLY A 565 -2.67 -35.11 -3.43
CA GLY A 565 -3.14 -35.77 -2.21
C GLY A 565 -2.13 -36.67 -1.50
N LYS A 566 -0.88 -36.74 -1.98
CA LYS A 566 0.23 -37.56 -1.43
C LYS A 566 0.35 -37.51 0.09
N SER A 567 0.46 -36.31 0.67
CA SER A 567 0.62 -36.16 2.12
C SER A 567 -0.62 -36.62 2.89
N SER A 568 -1.82 -36.45 2.35
CA SER A 568 -3.05 -37.00 2.96
C SER A 568 -3.05 -38.52 2.92
N PHE A 569 -2.62 -39.10 1.80
CA PHE A 569 -2.47 -40.55 1.69
C PHE A 569 -1.47 -41.12 2.71
N TYR A 570 -0.38 -40.40 2.98
CA TYR A 570 0.55 -40.78 4.05
C TYR A 570 -0.14 -40.87 5.42
N TRP A 571 -0.80 -39.79 5.83
CA TRP A 571 -1.43 -39.71 7.15
C TRP A 571 -2.51 -40.77 7.35
N GLU A 572 -3.20 -41.14 6.29
CA GLU A 572 -4.32 -42.07 6.35
C GLU A 572 -3.88 -43.54 6.29
N TYR A 573 -2.89 -43.87 5.47
CA TYR A 573 -2.55 -45.27 5.17
C TYR A 573 -1.17 -45.71 5.65
N LEU A 574 -0.19 -44.82 5.70
CA LEU A 574 1.20 -45.19 5.99
C LEU A 574 1.59 -44.88 7.43
N GLU A 575 1.11 -43.77 7.99
CA GLU A 575 1.35 -43.42 9.39
C GLU A 575 0.79 -44.48 10.36
N PRO A 576 -0.46 -45.00 10.20
CA PRO A 576 -0.98 -46.04 11.08
C PRO A 576 -0.21 -47.36 10.99
N LEU A 577 0.44 -47.61 9.85
CA LEU A 577 1.34 -48.76 9.63
C LEU A 577 2.77 -48.52 10.15
N LYS A 578 3.00 -47.38 10.81
CA LYS A 578 4.28 -46.96 11.43
C LYS A 578 5.42 -46.74 10.42
N TYR A 579 5.11 -46.17 9.26
CA TYR A 579 6.14 -45.74 8.31
C TYR A 579 6.67 -44.35 8.68
N GLU A 580 7.99 -44.22 8.67
CA GLU A 580 8.69 -42.96 8.90
C GLU A 580 8.64 -42.10 7.63
N ARG A 581 8.21 -40.84 7.75
CA ARG A 581 8.07 -39.94 6.60
C ARG A 581 9.30 -39.11 6.37
N VAL A 582 9.81 -39.20 5.16
CA VAL A 582 10.85 -38.33 4.62
C VAL A 582 10.22 -37.37 3.62
N ASN A 583 10.25 -36.08 3.93
CA ASN A 583 9.66 -35.03 3.11
C ASN A 583 10.70 -33.92 2.83
N GLN A 584 10.95 -33.63 1.56
CA GLN A 584 11.92 -32.62 1.15
C GLN A 584 11.46 -31.19 1.43
N ASP A 585 10.16 -30.90 1.52
CA ASP A 585 9.66 -29.58 1.92
C ASP A 585 10.14 -29.22 3.34
N LEU A 586 10.24 -30.23 4.23
CA LEU A 586 10.73 -30.09 5.61
C LEU A 586 12.26 -30.09 5.67
N LEU A 587 12.91 -31.02 4.96
CA LEU A 587 14.36 -31.23 5.02
C LEU A 587 15.16 -30.36 4.03
N LYS A 588 14.46 -29.59 3.19
CA LYS A 588 14.93 -28.64 2.17
C LYS A 588 15.69 -29.24 0.98
N THR A 589 16.55 -30.23 1.19
CA THR A 589 17.47 -30.75 0.15
C THR A 589 17.45 -32.26 0.05
N ARG A 590 17.47 -32.82 -1.18
CA ARG A 590 17.50 -34.27 -1.44
C ARG A 590 18.60 -35.05 -0.69
N PRO A 591 19.87 -34.58 -0.61
CA PRO A 591 20.90 -35.30 0.15
C PRO A 591 20.56 -35.47 1.64
N LYS A 592 19.90 -34.47 2.26
CA LYS A 592 19.40 -34.59 3.64
C LYS A 592 18.27 -35.60 3.74
N CYS A 593 17.35 -35.62 2.77
CA CYS A 593 16.29 -36.64 2.70
C CYS A 593 16.88 -38.05 2.61
N ILE A 594 17.87 -38.25 1.74
CA ILE A 594 18.57 -39.54 1.60
C ILE A 594 19.24 -39.92 2.93
N LYS A 595 19.96 -39.00 3.57
CA LYS A 595 20.60 -39.24 4.86
C LYS A 595 19.59 -39.71 5.91
N VAL A 596 18.48 -38.98 6.08
CA VAL A 596 17.44 -39.32 7.07
C VAL A 596 16.78 -40.67 6.73
N ALA A 597 16.49 -40.94 5.45
CA ALA A 597 15.96 -42.23 5.01
C ALA A 597 16.89 -43.39 5.40
N LYS A 598 18.21 -43.24 5.16
CA LYS A 598 19.22 -44.24 5.55
C LYS A 598 19.26 -44.45 7.06
N GLU A 599 19.17 -43.39 7.87
CA GLU A 599 19.15 -43.50 9.33
C GLU A 599 17.94 -44.29 9.85
N HIS A 600 16.75 -44.08 9.27
CA HIS A 600 15.55 -44.85 9.63
C HIS A 600 15.64 -46.32 9.21
N LEU A 601 16.13 -46.59 7.99
CA LEU A 601 16.33 -47.95 7.50
C LEU A 601 17.38 -48.71 8.33
N ALA A 602 18.48 -48.06 8.70
CA ALA A 602 19.50 -48.61 9.60
C ALA A 602 18.93 -48.96 10.98
N ALA A 603 17.94 -48.19 11.45
CA ALA A 603 17.21 -48.45 12.68
C ALA A 603 16.09 -49.50 12.53
N GLY A 604 15.99 -50.18 11.38
CA GLY A 604 14.99 -51.22 11.13
C GLY A 604 13.56 -50.70 10.96
N ARG A 605 13.39 -49.43 10.56
CA ARG A 605 12.06 -48.81 10.36
C ARG A 605 11.79 -48.59 8.87
N SER A 606 10.58 -48.97 8.41
CA SER A 606 10.14 -48.71 7.03
C SER A 606 10.02 -47.21 6.78
N VAL A 607 10.37 -46.78 5.58
CA VAL A 607 10.42 -45.36 5.21
C VAL A 607 9.52 -45.09 4.03
N VAL A 608 8.85 -43.94 4.03
CA VAL A 608 8.14 -43.40 2.88
C VAL A 608 8.67 -42.03 2.48
N VAL A 609 8.98 -41.86 1.20
CA VAL A 609 9.48 -40.62 0.61
C VAL A 609 8.31 -39.85 -0.02
N ASP A 610 7.79 -38.87 0.72
CA ASP A 610 6.70 -37.98 0.28
C ASP A 610 7.26 -36.78 -0.49
N ASN A 611 7.74 -37.05 -1.71
CA ASN A 611 8.18 -36.06 -2.68
C ASN A 611 7.41 -36.23 -4.00
N THR A 612 7.67 -35.37 -5.00
CA THR A 612 7.02 -35.49 -6.32
C THR A 612 7.59 -36.60 -7.20
N ASN A 613 8.91 -36.86 -7.11
CA ASN A 613 9.65 -37.92 -7.82
C ASN A 613 9.24 -38.08 -9.30
N ALA A 614 9.22 -36.96 -10.03
CA ALA A 614 8.63 -36.84 -11.37
C ALA A 614 9.29 -37.73 -12.44
N ASP A 615 10.62 -37.85 -12.41
CA ASP A 615 11.41 -38.50 -13.46
C ASP A 615 12.20 -39.70 -12.91
N ALA A 616 12.59 -40.60 -13.83
CA ALA A 616 13.32 -41.83 -13.51
C ALA A 616 14.69 -41.56 -12.88
N GLU A 617 15.37 -40.45 -13.25
CA GLU A 617 16.64 -40.05 -12.64
C GLU A 617 16.47 -39.71 -11.16
N THR A 618 15.41 -38.99 -10.80
CA THR A 618 15.14 -38.69 -9.39
C THR A 618 14.81 -39.97 -8.61
N ARG A 619 14.09 -40.91 -9.24
CA ARG A 619 13.70 -42.18 -8.63
C ARG A 619 14.87 -43.14 -8.46
N SER A 620 15.85 -43.15 -9.36
CA SER A 620 17.00 -44.06 -9.31
C SER A 620 17.81 -43.90 -8.01
N HIS A 621 17.94 -42.68 -7.50
CA HIS A 621 18.61 -42.43 -6.21
C HIS A 621 17.94 -43.16 -5.03
N TRP A 622 16.63 -43.33 -5.06
CA TRP A 622 15.91 -44.09 -4.02
C TRP A 622 16.04 -45.59 -4.22
N VAL A 623 16.07 -46.05 -5.47
CA VAL A 623 16.35 -47.45 -5.82
C VAL A 623 17.75 -47.85 -5.35
N GLU A 624 18.75 -46.98 -5.49
CA GLU A 624 20.10 -47.19 -4.98
C GLU A 624 20.13 -47.35 -3.45
N VAL A 625 19.39 -46.51 -2.72
CA VAL A 625 19.26 -46.63 -1.25
C VAL A 625 18.62 -47.95 -0.85
N ALA A 626 17.58 -48.39 -1.55
CA ALA A 626 16.92 -49.67 -1.27
C ALA A 626 17.88 -50.87 -1.49
N LYS A 627 18.68 -50.83 -2.57
CA LYS A 627 19.71 -51.82 -2.87
C LYS A 627 20.81 -51.87 -1.80
N GLU A 628 21.28 -50.71 -1.33
CA GLU A 628 22.30 -50.61 -0.29
C GLU A 628 21.88 -51.28 1.02
N PHE A 629 20.62 -51.15 1.40
CA PHE A 629 20.06 -51.75 2.61
C PHE A 629 19.44 -53.13 2.39
N ASN A 630 19.47 -53.65 1.16
CA ASN A 630 18.87 -54.92 0.74
C ASN A 630 17.38 -55.04 1.14
N VAL A 631 16.62 -53.96 0.92
CA VAL A 631 15.18 -53.89 1.20
C VAL A 631 14.39 -53.70 -0.10
N PRO A 632 13.16 -54.21 -0.20
CA PRO A 632 12.31 -53.93 -1.35
C PRO A 632 11.93 -52.45 -1.43
N ILE A 633 11.76 -51.96 -2.66
CA ILE A 633 11.25 -50.63 -2.95
C ILE A 633 9.94 -50.69 -3.73
N ARG A 634 8.93 -49.95 -3.29
CA ARG A 634 7.63 -49.81 -3.97
C ARG A 634 7.33 -48.38 -4.35
N CYS A 635 6.57 -48.18 -5.41
CA CYS A 635 6.15 -46.86 -5.87
C CYS A 635 4.63 -46.71 -5.73
N VAL A 636 4.16 -45.66 -5.07
CA VAL A 636 2.75 -45.25 -5.08
C VAL A 636 2.61 -44.09 -6.06
N TYR A 637 1.98 -44.37 -7.20
CA TYR A 637 1.79 -43.43 -8.30
C TYR A 637 0.39 -42.80 -8.26
N PHE A 638 0.34 -41.48 -8.04
CA PHE A 638 -0.90 -40.69 -8.00
C PHE A 638 -1.23 -40.17 -9.40
N THR A 639 -2.39 -40.59 -9.93
CA THR A 639 -2.80 -40.33 -11.33
C THR A 639 -3.62 -39.04 -11.51
N ALA A 640 -3.76 -38.24 -10.45
CA ALA A 640 -4.55 -37.02 -10.45
C ALA A 640 -4.13 -36.05 -11.58
N SER A 641 -5.10 -35.58 -12.36
CA SER A 641 -4.85 -34.69 -13.50
C SER A 641 -4.26 -33.33 -13.07
N PRO A 642 -3.57 -32.60 -13.96
CA PRO A 642 -3.04 -31.26 -13.64
C PRO A 642 -4.12 -30.27 -13.17
N ALA A 643 -5.30 -30.30 -13.77
CA ALA A 643 -6.42 -29.44 -13.39
C ALA A 643 -6.88 -29.74 -11.95
N LEU A 644 -7.07 -31.02 -11.63
CA LEU A 644 -7.45 -31.50 -10.29
C LEU A 644 -6.40 -31.15 -9.22
N CYS A 645 -5.12 -31.27 -9.56
CA CYS A 645 -4.03 -30.90 -8.65
C CYS A 645 -4.00 -29.40 -8.37
N ARG A 646 -4.22 -28.54 -9.38
CA ARG A 646 -4.32 -27.09 -9.20
C ARG A 646 -5.52 -26.71 -8.35
N HIS A 647 -6.66 -27.36 -8.60
CA HIS A 647 -7.87 -27.22 -7.80
C HIS A 647 -7.63 -27.56 -6.33
N ASN A 648 -7.09 -28.75 -6.04
CA ASN A 648 -6.76 -29.17 -4.68
C ASN A 648 -5.82 -28.21 -3.97
N ASN A 649 -4.80 -27.70 -4.69
CA ASN A 649 -3.88 -26.72 -4.14
C ASN A 649 -4.59 -25.42 -3.77
N ALA A 650 -5.48 -24.91 -4.62
CA ALA A 650 -6.26 -23.71 -4.34
C ALA A 650 -7.24 -23.89 -3.17
N VAL A 651 -7.98 -25.01 -3.14
CA VAL A 651 -8.89 -25.34 -2.05
C VAL A 651 -8.14 -25.40 -0.72
N ARG A 652 -7.03 -26.14 -0.65
CA ARG A 652 -6.27 -26.30 0.61
C ARG A 652 -5.64 -24.99 1.05
N ALA A 653 -5.04 -24.23 0.14
CA ALA A 653 -4.42 -22.97 0.50
C ALA A 653 -5.42 -21.95 1.08
N ALA A 654 -6.68 -22.00 0.65
CA ALA A 654 -7.72 -21.08 1.10
C ALA A 654 -8.55 -21.57 2.31
N ASN A 655 -8.52 -22.85 2.64
CA ASN A 655 -9.36 -23.43 3.68
C ASN A 655 -8.51 -24.14 4.75
N GLN A 656 -8.43 -23.56 5.95
CA GLN A 656 -7.63 -24.11 7.07
C GLN A 656 -8.06 -25.53 7.48
N THR A 657 -9.36 -25.81 7.49
CA THR A 657 -9.91 -27.13 7.84
C THR A 657 -9.48 -28.24 6.89
N LEU A 658 -9.29 -27.92 5.61
CA LEU A 658 -8.81 -28.85 4.58
C LEU A 658 -7.28 -28.85 4.44
N ASN A 659 -6.58 -28.11 5.29
CA ASN A 659 -5.15 -27.86 5.21
C ASN A 659 -4.43 -28.06 6.55
N PRO A 660 -4.40 -29.31 7.05
CA PRO A 660 -3.83 -29.63 8.36
C PRO A 660 -2.34 -29.25 8.48
N GLU A 661 -1.62 -29.21 7.36
CA GLU A 661 -0.20 -28.83 7.33
C GLU A 661 0.04 -27.34 7.06
N SER A 662 -1.01 -26.49 7.09
CA SER A 662 -0.91 -25.03 6.85
C SER A 662 -0.12 -24.64 5.60
N ARG A 663 -0.29 -25.41 4.51
CA ARG A 663 0.44 -25.19 3.26
C ARG A 663 -0.01 -23.92 2.55
N THR A 664 0.95 -23.15 2.06
CA THR A 664 0.69 -21.98 1.20
C THR A 664 0.36 -22.38 -0.23
N LEU A 665 -0.34 -21.52 -0.96
CA LEU A 665 -0.65 -21.72 -2.38
C LEU A 665 0.62 -21.90 -3.22
N LEU A 666 0.74 -23.06 -3.89
CA LEU A 666 1.81 -23.28 -4.86
C LEU A 666 1.51 -22.54 -6.18
N PRO A 667 2.52 -21.89 -6.79
CA PRO A 667 2.34 -21.20 -8.07
C PRO A 667 2.14 -22.20 -9.22
N GLY A 668 1.40 -21.79 -10.27
CA GLY A 668 1.11 -22.62 -11.45
C GLY A 668 2.35 -23.21 -12.15
N ILE A 669 3.48 -22.50 -12.11
CA ILE A 669 4.77 -22.94 -12.68
C ILE A 669 5.24 -24.26 -12.06
N ALA A 670 4.95 -24.53 -10.78
CA ALA A 670 5.36 -25.76 -10.12
C ALA A 670 4.68 -27.00 -10.74
N PHE A 671 3.41 -26.88 -11.14
CA PHE A 671 2.67 -27.95 -11.81
C PHE A 671 3.17 -28.16 -13.24
N GLY A 672 3.46 -27.06 -13.95
CA GLY A 672 4.02 -27.11 -15.30
C GLY A 672 5.42 -27.73 -15.33
N ASP A 673 6.29 -27.39 -14.38
CA ASP A 673 7.62 -27.99 -14.27
C ASP A 673 7.56 -29.49 -13.95
N PHE A 674 6.67 -29.90 -13.04
CA PHE A 674 6.43 -31.31 -12.78
C PHE A 674 6.01 -32.03 -14.07
N LEU A 675 4.99 -31.54 -14.77
CA LEU A 675 4.46 -32.18 -15.96
C LEU A 675 5.50 -32.29 -17.08
N ARG A 676 6.35 -31.27 -17.25
CA ARG A 676 7.44 -31.26 -18.23
C ARG A 676 8.50 -32.34 -17.95
N ARG A 677 8.79 -32.62 -16.68
CA ARG A 677 9.77 -33.64 -16.27
C ARG A 677 9.16 -35.03 -16.13
N PHE A 678 7.85 -35.09 -15.92
CA PHE A 678 7.17 -36.31 -15.54
C PHE A 678 7.37 -37.43 -16.57
N LYS A 679 7.80 -38.58 -16.07
CA LYS A 679 7.81 -39.86 -16.78
C LYS A 679 7.15 -40.88 -15.88
N GLU A 680 6.14 -41.57 -16.42
CA GLU A 680 5.40 -42.60 -15.68
C GLU A 680 6.37 -43.65 -15.10
N PRO A 681 6.23 -44.05 -13.81
CA PRO A 681 7.10 -45.05 -13.22
C PRO A 681 6.90 -46.42 -13.86
N THR A 682 7.97 -47.17 -14.07
CA THR A 682 7.92 -48.51 -14.66
C THR A 682 8.68 -49.54 -13.84
N MET A 683 8.33 -50.82 -14.00
CA MET A 683 8.95 -51.91 -13.23
C MET A 683 10.45 -52.06 -13.54
N GLU A 684 10.90 -51.67 -14.74
CA GLU A 684 12.31 -51.75 -15.15
C GLU A 684 13.22 -50.83 -14.31
N GLU A 685 12.67 -49.83 -13.61
CA GLU A 685 13.43 -48.98 -12.69
C GLU A 685 13.90 -49.74 -11.44
N GLY A 686 13.35 -50.93 -11.16
CA GLY A 686 13.72 -51.78 -10.02
C GLY A 686 12.71 -51.76 -8.87
N PHE A 687 11.47 -51.35 -9.11
CA PHE A 687 10.38 -51.45 -8.13
C PHE A 687 9.89 -52.89 -7.99
N GLN A 688 9.57 -53.31 -6.77
CA GLN A 688 8.87 -54.56 -6.50
C GLN A 688 7.39 -54.49 -6.92
N ASP A 689 6.78 -53.31 -6.80
CA ASP A 689 5.38 -53.06 -7.12
C ASP A 689 5.14 -51.56 -7.39
N ILE A 690 4.17 -51.26 -8.26
CA ILE A 690 3.71 -49.92 -8.59
C ILE A 690 2.20 -49.83 -8.35
N ILE A 691 1.84 -49.15 -7.28
CA ILE A 691 0.46 -48.98 -6.84
C ILE A 691 -0.10 -47.71 -7.45
N ARG A 692 -1.06 -47.84 -8.36
CA ARG A 692 -1.74 -46.69 -8.97
C ARG A 692 -2.88 -46.22 -8.06
N VAL A 693 -2.86 -44.94 -7.72
CA VAL A 693 -3.85 -44.30 -6.84
C VAL A 693 -4.59 -43.22 -7.62
N GLU A 694 -5.86 -43.49 -7.86
CA GLU A 694 -6.80 -42.53 -8.42
C GLU A 694 -7.27 -41.54 -7.36
N PHE A 695 -7.61 -40.33 -7.78
CA PHE A 695 -8.15 -39.33 -6.87
C PHE A 695 -9.54 -39.72 -6.39
N ARG A 696 -9.74 -39.69 -5.08
CA ARG A 696 -11.06 -39.81 -4.45
C ARG A 696 -11.21 -38.71 -3.41
N PHE A 697 -12.33 -38.00 -3.46
CA PHE A 697 -12.64 -37.01 -2.44
C PHE A 697 -12.99 -37.71 -1.11
N ARG A 698 -12.47 -37.17 0.00
CA ARG A 698 -12.81 -37.58 1.36
C ARG A 698 -12.98 -36.35 2.22
N GLY A 699 -14.08 -36.30 2.95
CA GLY A 699 -14.45 -35.19 3.82
C GLY A 699 -15.91 -35.27 4.21
N ASP A 700 -16.27 -34.50 5.24
CA ASP A 700 -17.67 -34.34 5.64
C ASP A 700 -18.46 -33.52 4.59
N GLU A 701 -19.76 -33.34 4.83
CA GLU A 701 -20.64 -32.61 3.92
C GLU A 701 -20.22 -31.15 3.73
N THR A 702 -19.60 -30.55 4.75
CA THR A 702 -19.08 -29.17 4.69
C THR A 702 -17.87 -29.09 3.76
N ALA A 703 -16.91 -30.00 3.93
CA ALA A 703 -15.75 -30.16 3.06
C ALA A 703 -16.18 -30.46 1.62
N LYS A 704 -17.17 -31.34 1.44
CA LYS A 704 -17.73 -31.70 0.14
C LYS A 704 -18.29 -30.48 -0.59
N ARG A 705 -19.08 -29.67 0.12
CA ARG A 705 -19.64 -28.42 -0.41
C ARG A 705 -18.56 -27.40 -0.79
N LEU A 706 -17.53 -27.24 0.04
CA LEU A 706 -16.43 -26.30 -0.21
C LEU A 706 -15.55 -26.75 -1.39
N TRP A 707 -15.16 -28.02 -1.40
CA TRP A 707 -14.30 -28.59 -2.44
C TRP A 707 -15.01 -28.68 -3.80
N GLY A 708 -16.34 -28.85 -3.78
CA GLY A 708 -17.19 -28.88 -4.98
C GLY A 708 -17.41 -27.53 -5.68
N GLN A 709 -16.98 -26.42 -5.09
CA GLN A 709 -16.96 -25.11 -5.76
C GLN A 709 -15.78 -25.03 -6.72
N TYR A 710 -15.82 -24.16 -7.72
CA TYR A 710 -14.68 -23.84 -8.58
C TYR A 710 -13.68 -22.94 -7.84
N TRP A 711 -12.38 -23.27 -7.89
CA TRP A 711 -11.32 -22.50 -7.18
C TRP A 711 -10.22 -21.95 -8.08
N VAL A 712 -10.13 -22.40 -9.33
CA VAL A 712 -9.07 -22.09 -10.31
C VAL A 712 -9.61 -21.78 -11.69
#